data_AF-A0A3N2D0B8-F1
#
_entry.id   AF-A0A3N2D0B8-F1
#
_cell.length_a   1.000
_cell.length_b   1.000
_cell.length_c   1.000
_cell.angle_alpha   90.00
_cell.angle_beta   90.00
_cell.angle_gamma   90.00
#
_symmetry.space_group_name_H-M   'P 1'
#
loop_
_entity.id
_entity.type
_entity.pdbx_description
1 polymer ?
#
loop_
_entity_poly.entity_id
_entity_poly.type
_entity_poly.pdbx_seq_one_letter_code
_entity_poly.pdbx_strand_id
1 'polypeptide(L)'
;MSGRLRALDLRLAVPALAAWAVAVVATAGGAVVRGGVAAAATLLALLAVRWGSRGGGGAHRSGWGPPVPMLLLTAAAMLAVDGSVVVQDAVRRPPALLAAVESGSVTVVLRVDSPPSRAAAGLDGGGRVSFAATLEEVGSQTSVASMRSPVRVLAPGGGWGDLVPGARVSAPATLRPTAPSGRPTALVLVRGDPVPRGVPPPPQVLAARVRADLRGATAGLPGHAQLLPGIAVGDDDRVPVALADAMSATSLGHLLAVSGAHVAIVLGLVMTLAGGLSLAIRLAIGVLVLGGLVLLVGPEPSVVRASAMGVVLLLALALGRRSQAMAALSAAVGVLVLLDPWIAGSIGFALSVSATAGIVLGSGRLTAAIADRLGRAAALAPALAVPLAAQIACLPVLLLVDPGVATYAVPANALVAPVVPAVTLLGLGAAVLGGVWPAGAHALLLAATPGTWWIDQVATRLASAPLARLPWPVGWRGLLLAVVLTGAAWRGRAWWRRHGRVATAAGLALVLVAVVVPATRQSVGDVVRPVWSATSVAPGWRVVACGVGQGAAVLVSAAPEGGGEAGAVVLDVGPPDSGLGPCLRAAGVSRVVALVLSHADLDHVGGLDELLAVASVERAYLPDVPEERLAEVRRALVAADVPVVDVVVADEIPAGPVASVAGGAATLEFLWPTRRAVELRGEVDESEANGLSLAVLVRAGGTSVLAVGDLGAGAQAALLRTPALAAVLDAGAPDVTVVAHHGSPDADPAFLAAASGRVALVSVGADNRYGHPAPWVLTAIDEAGSLPVRTDLCGTVTVRRADGGRLEVTRCVPHAQTPARAPGSPTPTSRTSTAAAPTRAPEARASGWRRRRRDGRPP
;
A
#
# COMPACT_ATOMS: atom_id res chain seq x y z
N MET A 1 -38.52 15.99 -14.85
CA MET A 1 -39.12 16.76 -13.74
C MET A 1 -38.07 17.72 -13.15
N SER A 2 -38.37 19.01 -13.05
CA SER A 2 -37.44 20.05 -12.58
C SER A 2 -37.36 20.13 -11.05
N GLY A 3 -36.61 19.21 -10.44
CA GLY A 3 -36.38 19.19 -9.00
C GLY A 3 -35.63 20.43 -8.51
N ARG A 4 -36.32 21.33 -7.79
CA ARG A 4 -35.65 22.38 -6.99
C ARG A 4 -34.64 21.70 -6.05
N LEU A 5 -33.39 22.17 -6.05
CA LEU A 5 -32.37 21.70 -5.10
C LEU A 5 -32.86 21.95 -3.67
N ARG A 6 -33.31 20.88 -2.99
CA ARG A 6 -33.82 20.94 -1.62
C ARG A 6 -32.65 21.27 -0.69
N ALA A 7 -32.89 22.10 0.32
CA ALA A 7 -31.86 22.47 1.29
C ALA A 7 -31.36 21.23 2.03
N LEU A 8 -30.05 20.98 1.93
CA LEU A 8 -29.34 19.99 2.73
C LEU A 8 -29.23 20.50 4.17
N ASP A 9 -29.56 19.67 5.14
CA ASP A 9 -29.21 19.98 6.53
C ASP A 9 -27.74 19.63 6.78
N LEU A 10 -26.97 20.65 7.15
CA LEU A 10 -25.54 20.58 7.44
C LEU A 10 -25.23 20.97 8.89
N ARG A 11 -26.24 21.14 9.76
CA ARG A 11 -26.09 21.60 11.15
C ARG A 11 -25.23 20.67 12.00
N LEU A 12 -25.26 19.37 11.70
CA LEU A 12 -24.42 18.36 12.37
C LEU A 12 -23.04 18.18 11.71
N ALA A 13 -22.83 18.67 10.48
CA ALA A 13 -21.60 18.43 9.74
C ALA A 13 -20.39 19.14 10.36
N VAL A 14 -20.56 20.35 10.89
CA VAL A 14 -19.47 21.08 11.56
C VAL A 14 -19.06 20.40 12.88
N PRO A 15 -19.99 20.05 13.81
CA PRO A 15 -19.66 19.21 14.97
C PRO A 15 -18.98 17.88 14.61
N ALA A 16 -19.48 17.16 13.59
CA ALA A 16 -18.93 15.86 13.21
C ALA A 16 -17.52 15.96 12.60
N LEU A 17 -17.25 16.98 11.79
CA LEU A 17 -15.91 17.24 11.25
C LEU A 17 -14.93 17.69 12.35
N ALA A 18 -15.38 18.50 13.31
CA ALA A 18 -14.55 18.89 14.45
C ALA A 18 -14.23 17.69 15.36
N ALA A 19 -15.22 16.85 15.66
CA ALA A 19 -15.04 15.59 16.40
C ALA A 19 -14.03 14.65 15.70
N TRP A 20 -14.16 14.47 14.39
CA TRP A 20 -13.23 13.64 13.60
C TRP A 20 -11.81 14.24 13.57
N ALA A 21 -11.67 15.55 13.34
CA ALA A 21 -10.37 16.23 13.37
C ALA A 21 -9.70 16.14 14.76
N VAL A 22 -10.47 16.31 15.84
CA VAL A 22 -9.98 16.11 17.21
C VAL A 22 -9.50 14.68 17.43
N ALA A 23 -10.22 13.65 16.99
CA ALA A 23 -9.76 12.27 17.15
C ALA A 23 -8.45 11.97 16.42
N VAL A 24 -8.25 12.50 15.20
CA VAL A 24 -6.97 12.35 14.47
C VAL A 24 -5.83 13.04 15.25
N VAL A 25 -6.08 14.24 15.77
CA VAL A 25 -5.05 15.06 16.45
C VAL A 25 -4.76 14.57 17.88
N ALA A 26 -5.76 14.11 18.62
CA ALA A 26 -5.63 13.67 20.01
C ALA A 26 -5.14 12.21 20.16
N THR A 27 -5.38 11.33 19.19
CA THR A 27 -4.77 9.98 19.18
C THR A 27 -3.32 9.99 18.71
N ALA A 28 -2.92 10.97 17.89
CA ALA A 28 -1.53 11.18 17.47
C ALA A 28 -0.70 12.05 18.45
N GLY A 29 -1.36 12.90 19.24
CA GLY A 29 -0.71 13.92 20.07
C GLY A 29 -0.59 13.56 21.54
N GLY A 30 0.52 13.97 22.16
CA GLY A 30 0.71 13.89 23.62
C GLY A 30 -0.15 14.89 24.40
N ALA A 31 -0.01 14.89 25.74
CA ALA A 31 -0.85 15.68 26.65
C ALA A 31 -0.96 17.19 26.32
N VAL A 32 0.11 17.80 25.79
CA VAL A 32 0.13 19.21 25.33
C VAL A 32 -0.89 19.45 24.21
N VAL A 33 -1.03 18.51 23.28
CA VAL A 33 -1.97 18.60 22.15
C VAL A 33 -3.41 18.47 22.63
N ARG A 34 -3.69 17.51 23.53
CA ARG A 34 -5.00 17.32 24.16
C ARG A 34 -5.42 18.56 24.96
N GLY A 35 -4.52 19.11 25.77
CA GLY A 35 -4.74 20.39 26.47
C GLY A 35 -5.04 21.56 25.53
N GLY A 36 -4.37 21.64 24.38
CA GLY A 36 -4.65 22.62 23.33
C GLY A 36 -6.04 22.47 22.70
N VAL A 37 -6.48 21.23 22.45
CA VAL A 37 -7.84 20.92 21.98
C VAL A 37 -8.89 21.34 23.01
N ALA A 38 -8.72 20.97 24.28
CA ALA A 38 -9.65 21.33 25.35
C ALA A 38 -9.76 22.85 25.55
N ALA A 39 -8.64 23.58 25.47
CA ALA A 39 -8.63 25.03 25.51
C ALA A 39 -9.35 25.66 24.30
N ALA A 40 -9.12 25.15 23.08
CA ALA A 40 -9.78 25.63 21.87
C ALA A 40 -11.31 25.40 21.90
N ALA A 41 -11.75 24.23 22.36
CA ALA A 41 -13.17 23.92 22.52
C ALA A 41 -13.83 24.80 23.60
N THR A 42 -13.15 25.02 24.73
CA THR A 42 -13.62 25.92 25.80
C THR A 42 -13.76 27.36 25.30
N LEU A 43 -12.78 27.86 24.56
CA LEU A 43 -12.83 29.19 23.93
C LEU A 43 -14.00 29.29 22.94
N LEU A 44 -14.24 28.25 22.13
CA LEU A 44 -15.37 28.20 21.19
C LEU A 44 -16.72 28.27 21.91
N ALA A 45 -16.87 27.57 23.04
CA ALA A 45 -18.07 27.64 23.88
C ALA A 45 -18.26 29.03 24.51
N LEU A 46 -17.21 29.63 25.06
CA LEU A 46 -17.25 30.97 25.65
C LEU A 46 -17.61 32.05 24.61
N LEU A 47 -17.08 31.94 23.39
CA LEU A 47 -17.44 32.82 22.27
C LEU A 47 -18.91 32.63 21.85
N ALA A 48 -19.40 31.39 21.81
CA ALA A 48 -20.80 31.09 21.50
C ALA A 48 -21.77 31.71 22.53
N VAL A 49 -21.50 31.56 23.83
CA VAL A 49 -22.29 32.18 24.92
C VAL A 49 -22.22 33.71 24.84
N ARG A 50 -21.03 34.28 24.59
CA ARG A 50 -20.80 35.74 24.48
C ARG A 50 -21.44 36.36 23.24
N TRP A 51 -21.67 35.60 22.17
CA TRP A 51 -22.51 36.02 21.04
C TRP A 51 -24.00 35.87 21.35
N GLY A 52 -24.41 34.78 22.02
CA GLY A 52 -25.79 34.57 22.44
C GLY A 52 -26.33 35.67 23.36
N SER A 53 -25.58 36.02 24.41
CA SER A 53 -25.98 37.06 25.38
C SER A 53 -26.05 38.46 24.79
N ARG A 54 -25.34 38.73 23.69
CA ARG A 54 -25.40 40.00 22.95
C ARG A 54 -26.56 40.08 21.95
N GLY A 55 -27.23 38.96 21.66
CA GLY A 55 -28.39 38.90 20.78
C GLY A 55 -29.73 39.30 21.42
N GLY A 56 -29.77 39.57 22.73
CA GLY A 56 -31.01 39.85 23.45
C GLY A 56 -31.70 41.19 23.10
N GLY A 57 -31.01 42.10 22.42
CA GLY A 57 -31.48 43.44 22.06
C GLY A 57 -31.90 43.59 20.59
N GLY A 58 -32.98 42.89 20.19
CA GLY A 58 -33.82 43.23 19.03
C GLY A 58 -33.16 43.55 17.67
N ALA A 59 -32.82 42.52 16.88
CA ALA A 59 -32.74 42.66 15.41
C ALA A 59 -32.95 41.33 14.66
N HIS A 60 -34.00 41.25 13.83
CA HIS A 60 -34.08 40.26 12.76
C HIS A 60 -33.20 40.72 11.57
N ARG A 61 -32.45 39.79 10.96
CA ARG A 61 -31.77 39.88 9.63
C ARG A 61 -30.37 40.54 9.56
N SER A 62 -29.31 39.71 9.68
CA SER A 62 -28.04 39.91 8.91
C SER A 62 -27.24 38.62 8.57
N GLY A 63 -27.87 37.44 8.64
CA GLY A 63 -27.65 36.32 7.72
C GLY A 63 -26.34 35.49 7.72
N TRP A 64 -25.23 35.93 8.32
CA TRP A 64 -23.91 35.28 8.13
C TRP A 64 -23.22 34.71 9.38
N GLY A 65 -23.84 34.80 10.56
CA GLY A 65 -23.31 34.18 11.79
C GLY A 65 -23.72 32.69 11.91
N PRO A 66 -22.82 31.77 12.32
CA PRO A 66 -23.20 30.41 12.68
C PRO A 66 -24.12 30.42 13.92
N PRO A 67 -25.18 29.58 13.96
CA PRO A 67 -26.12 29.58 15.07
C PRO A 67 -25.45 29.07 16.36
N VAL A 68 -25.63 29.79 17.48
CA VAL A 68 -25.01 29.50 18.78
C VAL A 68 -25.11 28.03 19.22
N PRO A 69 -26.25 27.33 19.08
CA PRO A 69 -26.34 25.90 19.39
C PRO A 69 -25.38 25.00 18.59
N MET A 70 -25.02 25.36 17.36
CA MET A 70 -24.07 24.60 16.55
C MET A 70 -22.63 24.79 17.06
N LEU A 71 -22.28 26.00 17.52
CA LEU A 71 -20.96 26.25 18.13
C LEU A 71 -20.81 25.51 19.46
N LEU A 72 -21.84 25.55 20.31
CA LEU A 72 -21.89 24.81 21.57
C LEU A 72 -21.83 23.29 21.34
N LEU A 73 -22.57 22.76 20.37
CA LEU A 73 -22.51 21.34 19.99
C LEU A 73 -21.15 20.95 19.41
N THR A 74 -20.48 21.86 18.68
CA THR A 74 -19.12 21.64 18.17
C THR A 74 -18.12 21.54 19.33
N ALA A 75 -18.16 22.49 20.27
CA ALA A 75 -17.31 22.48 21.47
C ALA A 75 -17.55 21.23 22.34
N ALA A 76 -18.81 20.85 22.57
CA ALA A 76 -19.17 19.65 23.31
C ALA A 76 -18.67 18.37 22.62
N ALA A 77 -18.80 18.28 21.28
CA ALA A 77 -18.30 17.13 20.53
C ALA A 77 -16.77 17.03 20.55
N MET A 78 -16.05 18.16 20.47
CA MET A 78 -14.59 18.19 20.64
C MET A 78 -14.17 17.68 22.02
N LEU A 79 -14.77 18.20 23.10
CA LEU A 79 -14.46 17.80 24.47
C LEU A 79 -14.81 16.33 24.75
N ALA A 80 -15.94 15.85 24.24
CA ALA A 80 -16.37 14.46 24.42
C ALA A 80 -15.42 13.45 23.74
N VAL A 81 -14.91 13.79 22.55
CA VAL A 81 -13.93 12.94 21.85
C VAL A 81 -12.56 12.99 22.51
N ASP A 82 -12.05 14.17 22.89
CA ASP A 82 -10.76 14.29 23.59
C ASP A 82 -10.79 13.56 24.94
N GLY A 83 -11.88 13.68 25.70
CA GLY A 83 -12.12 12.90 26.91
C GLY A 83 -12.20 11.39 26.65
N SER A 84 -12.85 10.95 25.57
CA SER A 84 -12.89 9.53 25.16
C SER A 84 -11.49 9.01 24.82
N VAL A 85 -10.65 9.81 24.14
CA VAL A 85 -9.24 9.47 23.91
C VAL A 85 -8.50 9.30 25.23
N VAL A 86 -8.58 10.27 26.16
CA VAL A 86 -7.88 10.20 27.46
C VAL A 86 -8.27 8.95 28.26
N VAL A 87 -9.57 8.66 28.37
CA VAL A 87 -10.07 7.49 29.11
C VAL A 87 -9.65 6.17 28.45
N GLN A 88 -9.73 6.08 27.11
CA GLN A 88 -9.40 4.86 26.40
C GLN A 88 -7.89 4.61 26.27
N ASP A 89 -7.07 5.65 26.10
CA ASP A 89 -5.60 5.55 25.99
C ASP A 89 -5.00 4.87 27.24
N ALA A 90 -5.46 5.28 28.43
CA ALA A 90 -5.08 4.68 29.71
C ALA A 90 -5.48 3.20 29.86
N VAL A 91 -6.65 2.81 29.35
CA VAL A 91 -7.12 1.41 29.37
C VAL A 91 -6.43 0.55 28.31
N ARG A 92 -6.12 1.12 27.14
CA ARG A 92 -5.47 0.42 26.02
C ARG A 92 -3.98 0.20 26.22
N ARG A 93 -3.30 1.06 27.00
CA ARG A 93 -1.84 1.02 27.24
C ARG A 93 -1.49 0.92 28.74
N PRO A 94 -1.84 -0.18 29.43
CA PRO A 94 -1.40 -0.40 30.80
C PRO A 94 0.14 -0.58 30.86
N PRO A 95 0.81 -0.25 31.98
CA PRO A 95 2.26 -0.42 32.12
C PRO A 95 2.76 -1.85 31.83
N ALA A 96 1.94 -2.86 32.14
CA ALA A 96 2.22 -4.26 31.83
C ALA A 96 2.36 -4.54 30.33
N LEU A 97 1.66 -3.80 29.46
CA LEU A 97 1.84 -3.93 28.00
C LEU A 97 3.20 -3.41 27.55
N LEU A 98 3.71 -2.34 28.19
CA LEU A 98 5.02 -1.77 27.85
C LEU A 98 6.14 -2.73 28.25
N ALA A 99 6.09 -3.27 29.48
CA ALA A 99 7.00 -4.33 29.91
C ALA A 99 6.90 -5.61 29.05
N ALA A 100 5.72 -5.92 28.51
CA ALA A 100 5.51 -7.04 27.58
C ALA A 100 6.05 -6.79 26.16
N VAL A 101 6.33 -5.54 25.79
CA VAL A 101 6.99 -5.16 24.53
C VAL A 101 8.51 -5.11 24.69
N GLU A 102 8.99 -4.82 25.90
CA GLU A 102 10.42 -4.83 26.26
C GLU A 102 10.95 -6.25 26.54
N SER A 103 10.09 -7.19 26.92
CA SER A 103 10.43 -8.61 27.13
C SER A 103 10.21 -9.44 25.86
N GLY A 104 11.18 -10.31 25.54
CA GLY A 104 11.32 -10.88 24.19
C GLY A 104 10.26 -11.90 23.77
N SER A 105 9.97 -12.89 24.61
CA SER A 105 8.95 -13.93 24.33
C SER A 105 8.08 -14.11 25.56
N VAL A 106 6.77 -13.94 25.39
CA VAL A 106 5.75 -14.02 26.44
C VAL A 106 4.60 -14.92 25.98
N THR A 107 3.82 -15.45 26.91
CA THR A 107 2.55 -16.11 26.57
C THR A 107 1.45 -15.05 26.51
N VAL A 108 0.67 -15.03 25.43
CA VAL A 108 -0.48 -14.12 25.28
C VAL A 108 -1.79 -14.89 25.32
N VAL A 109 -2.84 -14.28 25.87
CA VAL A 109 -4.24 -14.70 25.67
C VAL A 109 -4.94 -13.66 24.80
N LEU A 110 -5.39 -14.10 23.64
CA LEU A 110 -5.96 -13.28 22.58
C LEU A 110 -7.43 -13.65 22.37
N ARG A 111 -8.32 -12.66 22.37
CA ARG A 111 -9.67 -12.79 21.82
C ARG A 111 -9.71 -12.22 20.41
N VAL A 112 -10.01 -13.05 19.44
CA VAL A 112 -10.13 -12.68 18.02
C VAL A 112 -11.28 -11.66 17.85
N ASP A 113 -11.06 -10.55 17.14
CA ASP A 113 -12.05 -9.49 16.92
C ASP A 113 -12.44 -9.31 15.43
N SER A 114 -11.57 -9.66 14.49
CA SER A 114 -11.89 -9.81 13.05
C SER A 114 -11.64 -11.25 12.61
N PRO A 115 -12.22 -11.71 11.49
CA PRO A 115 -11.73 -12.92 10.83
C PRO A 115 -10.22 -12.81 10.55
N PRO A 116 -9.49 -13.93 10.58
CA PRO A 116 -8.25 -14.11 9.84
C PRO A 116 -8.51 -13.83 8.36
N SER A 117 -7.66 -12.99 7.76
CA SER A 117 -7.47 -12.89 6.32
C SER A 117 -6.00 -13.17 6.03
N ARG A 118 -5.68 -13.57 4.81
CA ARG A 118 -4.29 -13.58 4.33
C ARG A 118 -3.66 -12.20 4.52
N ALA A 119 -2.40 -12.17 4.95
CA ALA A 119 -1.59 -10.97 4.88
C ALA A 119 -1.33 -10.63 3.40
N ALA A 120 -1.23 -9.35 3.05
CA ALA A 120 -0.72 -8.97 1.74
C ALA A 120 0.73 -9.47 1.61
N ALA A 121 1.06 -10.11 0.48
CA ALA A 121 2.32 -10.80 0.28
C ALA A 121 3.52 -9.86 0.58
N GLY A 122 4.37 -10.30 1.50
CA GLY A 122 5.56 -9.57 1.92
C GLY A 122 6.56 -10.55 2.48
N LEU A 123 7.53 -10.94 1.65
CA LEU A 123 8.66 -11.84 1.90
C LEU A 123 8.35 -13.27 2.37
N ASP A 124 7.12 -13.54 2.83
CA ASP A 124 6.71 -14.86 3.29
C ASP A 124 5.74 -15.54 2.30
N GLY A 125 6.23 -16.52 1.53
CA GLY A 125 5.38 -17.38 0.68
C GLY A 125 4.41 -18.29 1.45
N GLY A 126 4.75 -18.64 2.70
CA GLY A 126 3.85 -19.29 3.64
C GLY A 126 2.68 -18.37 3.98
N GLY A 127 1.45 -18.88 3.88
CA GLY A 127 0.21 -18.09 3.94
C GLY A 127 -0.14 -17.50 5.31
N ARG A 128 0.68 -16.56 5.81
CA ARG A 128 0.51 -15.88 7.10
C ARG A 128 -0.83 -15.14 7.16
N VAL A 129 -1.49 -15.24 8.30
CA VAL A 129 -2.80 -14.59 8.53
C VAL A 129 -2.67 -13.38 9.43
N SER A 130 -3.43 -12.33 9.13
CA SER A 130 -3.39 -11.06 9.82
C SER A 130 -4.78 -10.65 10.31
N PHE A 131 -4.99 -10.54 11.63
CA PHE A 131 -6.30 -10.22 12.21
C PHE A 131 -6.21 -9.26 13.38
N ALA A 132 -7.30 -8.53 13.63
CA ALA A 132 -7.47 -7.73 14.83
C ALA A 132 -7.89 -8.65 15.99
N ALA A 133 -7.30 -8.43 17.17
CA ALA A 133 -7.65 -9.13 18.39
C ALA A 133 -7.60 -8.17 19.60
N THR A 134 -8.25 -8.56 20.68
CA THR A 134 -8.06 -7.99 22.01
C THR A 134 -7.08 -8.89 22.75
N LEU A 135 -5.96 -8.33 23.17
CA LEU A 135 -5.06 -8.93 24.16
C LEU A 135 -5.74 -8.81 25.53
N GLU A 136 -6.10 -9.96 26.12
CA GLU A 136 -6.83 -10.05 27.38
C GLU A 136 -5.91 -10.42 28.56
N GLU A 137 -4.81 -11.14 28.32
CA GLU A 137 -3.77 -11.45 29.31
C GLU A 137 -2.38 -11.53 28.65
N VAL A 138 -1.34 -11.17 29.41
CA VAL A 138 0.08 -11.49 29.11
C VAL A 138 0.70 -12.19 30.31
N GLY A 139 1.36 -13.32 30.07
CA GLY A 139 2.15 -14.07 31.04
C GLY A 139 3.64 -14.09 30.69
N SER A 140 4.46 -13.64 31.63
CA SER A 140 5.89 -13.97 31.69
C SER A 140 6.09 -15.25 32.53
N GLN A 141 7.33 -15.71 32.73
CA GLN A 141 7.62 -16.82 33.63
C GLN A 141 7.33 -16.51 35.12
N THR A 142 7.19 -15.24 35.51
CA THR A 142 7.09 -14.81 36.92
C THR A 142 5.86 -13.94 37.22
N SER A 143 5.10 -13.54 36.22
CA SER A 143 3.93 -12.66 36.38
C SER A 143 2.91 -12.84 35.27
N VAL A 144 1.62 -12.74 35.62
CA VAL A 144 0.51 -12.68 34.66
C VAL A 144 -0.26 -11.38 34.89
N ALA A 145 -0.51 -10.61 33.83
CA ALA A 145 -1.23 -9.35 33.86
C ALA A 145 -2.41 -9.39 32.87
N SER A 146 -3.63 -9.22 33.38
CA SER A 146 -4.81 -9.03 32.54
C SER A 146 -4.92 -7.58 32.05
N MET A 147 -5.41 -7.40 30.83
CA MET A 147 -5.57 -6.12 30.16
C MET A 147 -6.71 -6.16 29.15
N ARG A 148 -6.92 -5.07 28.40
CA ARG A 148 -7.87 -5.05 27.28
C ARG A 148 -7.33 -4.21 26.13
N SER A 149 -6.18 -4.62 25.61
CA SER A 149 -5.41 -3.87 24.62
C SER A 149 -5.74 -4.37 23.20
N PRO A 150 -6.27 -3.52 22.29
CA PRO A 150 -6.49 -3.93 20.92
C PRO A 150 -5.13 -4.10 20.22
N VAL A 151 -4.91 -5.23 19.58
CA VAL A 151 -3.64 -5.59 18.91
C VAL A 151 -3.89 -6.06 17.49
N ARG A 152 -2.86 -6.00 16.65
CA ARG A 152 -2.83 -6.73 15.38
C ARG A 152 -2.02 -8.00 15.62
N VAL A 153 -2.56 -9.15 15.26
CA VAL A 153 -1.83 -10.42 15.25
C VAL A 153 -1.31 -10.66 13.83
N LEU A 154 -0.07 -11.15 13.73
CA LEU A 154 0.46 -11.82 12.54
C LEU A 154 0.88 -13.22 12.98
N ALA A 155 0.38 -14.23 12.27
CA ALA A 155 0.52 -15.63 12.62
C ALA A 155 0.93 -16.48 11.40
N PRO A 156 1.59 -17.63 11.60
CA PRO A 156 1.73 -18.63 10.53
C PRO A 156 0.36 -19.11 10.03
N GLY A 157 0.35 -19.79 8.89
CA GLY A 157 -0.86 -20.43 8.35
C GLY A 157 -1.37 -21.59 9.21
N GLY A 158 -2.33 -22.36 8.69
CA GLY A 158 -2.92 -23.49 9.42
C GLY A 158 -3.96 -23.05 10.45
N GLY A 159 -3.87 -23.55 11.69
CA GLY A 159 -4.94 -23.44 12.70
C GLY A 159 -5.32 -22.00 13.10
N TRP A 160 -4.48 -21.02 12.80
CA TRP A 160 -4.80 -19.60 12.96
C TRP A 160 -5.81 -19.07 11.95
N GLY A 161 -5.91 -19.67 10.76
CA GLY A 161 -6.82 -19.25 9.68
C GLY A 161 -8.29 -19.63 9.93
N ASP A 162 -8.54 -20.72 10.65
CA ASP A 162 -9.88 -21.21 10.97
C ASP A 162 -10.52 -20.52 12.19
N LEU A 163 -9.81 -19.58 12.83
CA LEU A 163 -10.31 -18.88 14.01
C LEU A 163 -11.49 -17.96 13.69
N VAL A 164 -12.52 -18.00 14.54
CA VAL A 164 -13.73 -17.17 14.39
C VAL A 164 -13.71 -15.96 15.34
N PRO A 165 -14.33 -14.82 15.00
CA PRO A 165 -14.42 -13.68 15.91
C PRO A 165 -15.09 -14.08 17.24
N GLY A 166 -14.55 -13.58 18.34
CA GLY A 166 -14.92 -13.96 19.71
C GLY A 166 -14.28 -15.26 20.21
N ALA A 167 -13.58 -16.03 19.37
CA ALA A 167 -12.73 -17.13 19.85
C ALA A 167 -11.63 -16.58 20.77
N ARG A 168 -11.30 -17.34 21.82
CA ARG A 168 -10.18 -17.09 22.72
C ARG A 168 -9.11 -18.15 22.52
N VAL A 169 -7.86 -17.72 22.38
CA VAL A 169 -6.71 -18.60 22.15
C VAL A 169 -5.51 -18.12 22.97
N SER A 170 -4.60 -19.03 23.31
CA SER A 170 -3.32 -18.71 23.93
C SER A 170 -2.16 -19.27 23.14
N ALA A 171 -1.08 -18.49 22.98
CA ALA A 171 0.13 -18.89 22.26
C ALA A 171 1.36 -18.14 22.81
N PRO A 172 2.59 -18.64 22.60
CA PRO A 172 3.80 -17.86 22.79
C PRO A 172 3.93 -16.80 21.66
N ALA A 173 4.38 -15.60 22.02
CA ALA A 173 4.49 -14.48 21.09
C ALA A 173 5.56 -13.46 21.48
N THR A 174 6.03 -12.70 20.51
CA THR A 174 6.80 -11.47 20.69
C THR A 174 5.92 -10.27 20.36
N LEU A 175 5.89 -9.26 21.24
CA LEU A 175 5.17 -8.01 20.98
C LEU A 175 6.12 -6.96 20.41
N ARG A 176 5.64 -6.17 19.45
CA ARG A 176 6.33 -5.00 18.89
C ARG A 176 5.45 -3.75 19.00
N PRO A 177 6.02 -2.57 19.30
CA PRO A 177 5.24 -1.34 19.47
C PRO A 177 4.67 -0.86 18.13
N THR A 178 3.49 -0.24 18.16
CA THR A 178 2.87 0.43 17.02
C THR A 178 2.84 1.95 17.21
N ALA A 179 2.64 2.70 16.12
CA ALA A 179 2.51 4.15 16.18
C ALA A 179 1.37 4.59 17.13
N PRO A 180 1.50 5.68 17.92
CA PRO A 180 0.50 6.08 18.92
C PRO A 180 -0.93 6.29 18.38
N SER A 181 -1.03 6.78 17.13
CA SER A 181 -2.27 6.99 16.38
C SER A 181 -2.87 5.71 15.76
N GLY A 182 -2.16 4.58 15.81
CA GLY A 182 -2.62 3.29 15.33
C GLY A 182 -3.73 2.71 16.22
N ARG A 183 -4.77 2.13 15.58
CA ARG A 183 -5.85 1.42 16.28
C ARG A 183 -5.36 0.22 17.11
N PRO A 184 -4.43 -0.63 16.64
CA PRO A 184 -3.74 -1.59 17.50
C PRO A 184 -2.63 -0.89 18.30
N THR A 185 -2.44 -1.26 19.57
CA THR A 185 -1.38 -0.77 20.47
C THR A 185 -0.08 -1.55 20.43
N ALA A 186 -0.13 -2.78 19.88
CA ALA A 186 1.03 -3.60 19.58
C ALA A 186 0.74 -4.48 18.35
N LEU A 187 1.81 -4.89 17.67
CA LEU A 187 1.84 -6.02 16.75
C LEU A 187 2.29 -7.25 17.55
N VAL A 188 1.52 -8.33 17.47
CA VAL A 188 1.78 -9.59 18.16
C VAL A 188 2.21 -10.62 17.12
N LEU A 189 3.47 -11.03 17.20
CA LEU A 189 4.07 -12.07 16.37
C LEU A 189 3.98 -13.40 17.12
N VAL A 190 2.97 -14.21 16.82
CA VAL A 190 2.76 -15.51 17.49
C VAL A 190 3.64 -16.60 16.87
N ARG A 191 3.99 -17.62 17.65
CA ARG A 191 4.77 -18.79 17.21
C ARG A 191 4.03 -20.09 17.57
N GLY A 192 4.06 -21.07 16.67
CA GLY A 192 3.30 -22.32 16.81
C GLY A 192 1.78 -22.13 16.71
N ASP A 193 1.03 -23.19 16.97
CA ASP A 193 -0.44 -23.23 16.83
C ASP A 193 -1.22 -22.52 17.96
N PRO A 194 -2.47 -22.10 17.68
CA PRO A 194 -3.32 -21.46 18.69
C PRO A 194 -3.94 -22.50 19.64
N VAL A 195 -3.62 -22.44 20.93
CA VAL A 195 -4.27 -23.30 21.94
C VAL A 195 -5.63 -22.71 22.34
N PRO A 196 -6.78 -23.36 22.09
CA PRO A 196 -8.10 -22.79 22.39
C PRO A 196 -8.36 -22.60 23.89
N ARG A 197 -9.06 -21.51 24.25
CA ARG A 197 -9.41 -21.14 25.63
C ARG A 197 -10.92 -20.98 25.80
N GLY A 198 -11.62 -22.11 25.71
CA GLY A 198 -13.09 -22.18 25.77
C GLY A 198 -13.74 -22.22 24.40
N VAL A 199 -15.08 -22.20 24.38
CA VAL A 199 -15.88 -22.36 23.15
C VAL A 199 -16.17 -21.01 22.50
N PRO A 200 -15.94 -20.81 21.18
CA PRO A 200 -16.29 -19.57 20.49
C PRO A 200 -17.81 -19.29 20.45
N PRO A 201 -18.25 -18.04 20.26
CA PRO A 201 -19.67 -17.70 20.26
C PRO A 201 -20.45 -18.43 19.13
N PRO A 202 -21.53 -19.18 19.44
CA PRO A 202 -22.26 -19.96 18.41
C PRO A 202 -22.71 -19.16 17.17
N PRO A 203 -23.15 -17.88 17.26
CA PRO A 203 -23.47 -17.10 16.07
C PRO A 203 -22.27 -16.83 15.15
N GLN A 204 -21.05 -16.73 15.72
CA GLN A 204 -19.80 -16.52 14.97
C GLN A 204 -19.30 -17.81 14.34
N VAL A 205 -19.48 -18.96 15.02
CA VAL A 205 -19.26 -20.30 14.43
C VAL A 205 -20.18 -20.52 13.23
N LEU A 206 -21.47 -20.16 13.36
CA LEU A 206 -22.42 -20.23 12.25
C LEU A 206 -22.05 -19.30 11.09
N ALA A 207 -21.65 -18.05 11.37
CA ALA A 207 -21.20 -17.10 10.35
C ALA A 207 -19.94 -17.59 9.60
N ALA A 208 -18.95 -18.11 10.33
CA ALA A 208 -17.74 -18.66 9.74
C ALA A 208 -18.05 -19.90 8.87
N ARG A 209 -18.94 -20.80 9.34
CA ARG A 209 -19.43 -21.92 8.54
C ARG A 209 -20.11 -21.44 7.27
N VAL A 210 -21.00 -20.44 7.32
CA VAL A 210 -21.67 -19.91 6.12
C VAL A 210 -20.66 -19.34 5.11
N ARG A 211 -19.58 -18.68 5.56
CA ARG A 211 -18.48 -18.26 4.67
C ARG A 211 -17.75 -19.46 4.07
N ALA A 212 -17.41 -20.47 4.88
CA ALA A 212 -16.72 -21.68 4.41
C ALA A 212 -17.56 -22.51 3.41
N ASP A 213 -18.84 -22.72 3.70
CA ASP A 213 -19.81 -23.41 2.83
C ASP A 213 -19.94 -22.66 1.48
N LEU A 214 -19.95 -21.31 1.49
CA LEU A 214 -19.94 -20.48 0.27
C LEU A 214 -18.63 -20.62 -0.52
N ARG A 215 -17.46 -20.50 0.14
CA ARG A 215 -16.14 -20.71 -0.52
C ARG A 215 -16.05 -22.08 -1.18
N GLY A 216 -16.51 -23.12 -0.49
CA GLY A 216 -16.58 -24.49 -1.00
C GLY A 216 -17.46 -24.59 -2.25
N ALA A 217 -18.68 -24.04 -2.19
CA ALA A 217 -19.63 -24.03 -3.30
C ALA A 217 -19.13 -23.25 -4.54
N THR A 218 -18.21 -22.28 -4.36
CA THR A 218 -17.55 -21.56 -5.46
C THR A 218 -16.28 -22.22 -6.00
N ALA A 219 -15.70 -23.22 -5.31
CA ALA A 219 -14.39 -23.77 -5.64
C ALA A 219 -14.35 -24.53 -6.99
N GLY A 220 -15.49 -25.07 -7.44
CA GLY A 220 -15.64 -25.74 -8.75
C GLY A 220 -16.12 -24.84 -9.88
N LEU A 221 -16.10 -23.51 -9.70
CA LEU A 221 -16.54 -22.53 -10.71
C LEU A 221 -15.34 -21.85 -11.38
N PRO A 222 -15.51 -21.18 -12.55
CA PRO A 222 -14.43 -20.47 -13.23
C PRO A 222 -13.75 -19.42 -12.35
N GLY A 223 -12.49 -19.08 -12.63
CA GLY A 223 -11.66 -18.21 -11.77
C GLY A 223 -12.32 -16.90 -11.31
N HIS A 224 -13.03 -16.20 -12.21
CA HIS A 224 -13.76 -14.97 -11.88
C HIS A 224 -14.93 -15.18 -10.89
N ALA A 225 -15.49 -16.38 -10.77
CA ALA A 225 -16.51 -16.71 -9.78
C ALA A 225 -15.96 -16.72 -8.34
N GLN A 226 -14.63 -16.74 -8.16
CA GLN A 226 -14.00 -16.55 -6.84
C GLN A 226 -14.10 -15.09 -6.34
N LEU A 227 -14.67 -14.17 -7.15
CA LEU A 227 -15.18 -12.87 -6.67
C LEU A 227 -16.47 -12.98 -5.82
N LEU A 228 -17.21 -14.10 -5.89
CA LEU A 228 -18.52 -14.22 -5.23
C LEU A 228 -18.44 -14.16 -3.69
N PRO A 229 -17.49 -14.83 -3.01
CA PRO A 229 -17.34 -14.69 -1.56
C PRO A 229 -16.93 -13.26 -1.15
N GLY A 230 -16.05 -12.60 -1.92
CA GLY A 230 -15.70 -11.20 -1.72
C GLY A 230 -16.92 -10.28 -1.77
N ILE A 231 -17.65 -10.27 -2.89
CA ILE A 231 -18.80 -9.37 -3.13
C ILE A 231 -20.00 -9.68 -2.20
N ALA A 232 -20.16 -10.93 -1.76
CA ALA A 232 -21.29 -11.34 -0.92
C ALA A 232 -21.04 -11.21 0.59
N VAL A 233 -19.85 -11.59 1.06
CA VAL A 233 -19.53 -11.76 2.49
C VAL A 233 -18.18 -11.18 2.92
N GLY A 234 -17.43 -10.51 2.04
CA GLY A 234 -16.16 -9.84 2.36
C GLY A 234 -14.96 -10.78 2.46
N ASP A 235 -15.00 -11.87 1.71
CA ASP A 235 -14.05 -12.98 1.78
C ASP A 235 -13.23 -13.03 0.48
N ASP A 236 -12.09 -12.31 0.44
CA ASP A 236 -11.27 -12.10 -0.76
C ASP A 236 -10.00 -12.98 -0.83
N ASP A 237 -9.78 -13.87 0.16
CA ASP A 237 -8.64 -14.82 0.26
C ASP A 237 -8.38 -15.65 -1.01
N ARG A 238 -9.38 -15.80 -1.89
CA ARG A 238 -9.36 -16.59 -3.12
C ARG A 238 -9.47 -15.78 -4.42
N VAL A 239 -9.47 -14.45 -4.37
CA VAL A 239 -9.43 -13.65 -5.59
C VAL A 239 -8.04 -13.78 -6.24
N PRO A 240 -7.93 -14.16 -7.54
CA PRO A 240 -6.64 -14.26 -8.21
C PRO A 240 -5.87 -12.93 -8.20
N VAL A 241 -4.57 -12.96 -7.91
CA VAL A 241 -3.74 -11.75 -7.72
C VAL A 241 -3.85 -10.79 -8.92
N ALA A 242 -3.71 -11.29 -10.15
CA ALA A 242 -3.85 -10.47 -11.36
C ALA A 242 -5.23 -9.79 -11.52
N LEU A 243 -6.30 -10.38 -10.96
CA LEU A 243 -7.64 -9.80 -10.94
C LEU A 243 -7.77 -8.77 -9.80
N ALA A 244 -7.17 -9.02 -8.63
CA ALA A 244 -7.07 -8.03 -7.56
C ALA A 244 -6.29 -6.78 -8.02
N ASP A 245 -5.18 -6.96 -8.72
CA ASP A 245 -4.40 -5.87 -9.33
C ASP A 245 -5.18 -5.13 -10.41
N ALA A 246 -5.87 -5.84 -11.32
CA ALA A 246 -6.73 -5.21 -12.31
C ALA A 246 -7.88 -4.40 -11.66
N MET A 247 -8.47 -4.91 -10.59
CA MET A 247 -9.48 -4.20 -9.79
C MET A 247 -8.88 -3.03 -9.00
N SER A 248 -7.61 -3.08 -8.60
CA SER A 248 -6.89 -1.96 -7.99
C SER A 248 -6.62 -0.85 -9.02
N ALA A 249 -6.04 -1.19 -10.17
CA ALA A 249 -5.75 -0.26 -11.27
C ALA A 249 -7.00 0.44 -11.82
N THR A 250 -8.16 -0.23 -11.77
CA THR A 250 -9.46 0.31 -12.21
C THR A 250 -10.33 0.89 -11.08
N SER A 251 -9.83 0.93 -9.84
CA SER A 251 -10.57 1.40 -8.65
C SER A 251 -11.88 0.62 -8.36
N LEU A 252 -11.97 -0.63 -8.81
CA LEU A 252 -13.05 -1.58 -8.54
C LEU A 252 -12.85 -2.38 -7.23
N GLY A 253 -11.67 -2.39 -6.62
CA GLY A 253 -11.38 -3.13 -5.37
C GLY A 253 -12.33 -2.83 -4.20
N HIS A 254 -13.02 -1.69 -4.21
CA HIS A 254 -14.08 -1.33 -3.25
C HIS A 254 -15.35 -2.23 -3.32
N LEU A 255 -15.38 -3.19 -4.24
CA LEU A 255 -16.41 -4.23 -4.36
C LEU A 255 -16.09 -5.48 -3.52
N LEU A 256 -14.83 -5.70 -3.16
CA LEU A 256 -14.41 -6.84 -2.31
C LEU A 256 -14.61 -6.52 -0.82
N ALA A 257 -14.18 -5.33 -0.39
CA ALA A 257 -14.52 -4.83 0.94
C ALA A 257 -16.00 -4.41 0.98
N VAL A 258 -16.85 -5.18 1.69
CA VAL A 258 -18.33 -5.07 1.63
C VAL A 258 -18.80 -3.65 1.95
N SER A 259 -19.07 -2.91 0.88
CA SER A 259 -19.32 -1.48 0.94
C SER A 259 -20.73 -1.15 1.39
N GLY A 260 -20.96 0.11 1.80
CA GLY A 260 -22.30 0.58 2.18
C GLY A 260 -23.36 0.51 1.07
N ALA A 261 -22.97 0.31 -0.19
CA ALA A 261 -23.90 0.00 -1.27
C ALA A 261 -24.54 -1.40 -1.09
N HIS A 262 -23.75 -2.42 -0.75
CA HIS A 262 -24.22 -3.78 -0.50
C HIS A 262 -25.26 -3.81 0.64
N VAL A 263 -24.93 -3.19 1.77
CA VAL A 263 -25.84 -3.05 2.92
C VAL A 263 -27.12 -2.30 2.56
N ALA A 264 -27.03 -1.24 1.74
CA ALA A 264 -28.20 -0.48 1.28
C ALA A 264 -29.08 -1.25 0.28
N ILE A 265 -28.48 -2.09 -0.58
CA ILE A 265 -29.19 -2.97 -1.52
C ILE A 265 -29.98 -4.03 -0.75
N VAL A 266 -29.32 -4.74 0.18
CA VAL A 266 -29.96 -5.80 0.97
C VAL A 266 -31.05 -5.24 1.88
N LEU A 267 -30.76 -4.15 2.61
CA LEU A 267 -31.78 -3.49 3.44
C LEU A 267 -32.93 -2.94 2.59
N GLY A 268 -32.64 -2.33 1.43
CA GLY A 268 -33.65 -1.81 0.51
C GLY A 268 -34.60 -2.88 -0.02
N LEU A 269 -34.07 -4.03 -0.43
CA LEU A 269 -34.87 -5.19 -0.85
C LEU A 269 -35.75 -5.69 0.29
N VAL A 270 -35.17 -6.00 1.46
CA VAL A 270 -35.93 -6.55 2.58
C VAL A 270 -36.99 -5.55 3.08
N MET A 271 -36.68 -4.26 3.15
CA MET A 271 -37.66 -3.23 3.53
C MET A 271 -38.79 -3.06 2.51
N THR A 272 -38.57 -3.47 1.25
CA THR A 272 -39.60 -3.50 0.19
C THR A 272 -40.47 -4.74 0.29
N LEU A 273 -39.87 -5.93 0.44
CA LEU A 273 -40.58 -7.21 0.61
C LEU A 273 -41.42 -7.23 1.90
N ALA A 274 -40.88 -6.69 3.00
CA ALA A 274 -41.61 -6.49 4.25
C ALA A 274 -42.69 -5.38 4.17
N GLY A 275 -42.97 -4.82 2.98
CA GLY A 275 -43.83 -3.66 2.77
C GLY A 275 -45.25 -3.77 3.36
N GLY A 276 -45.84 -4.97 3.34
CA GLY A 276 -47.16 -5.26 3.90
C GLY A 276 -47.21 -5.53 5.41
N LEU A 277 -46.06 -5.54 6.10
CA LEU A 277 -45.99 -5.78 7.54
C LEU A 277 -46.11 -4.47 8.34
N SER A 278 -46.46 -4.57 9.63
CA SER A 278 -46.57 -3.40 10.52
C SER A 278 -45.22 -2.69 10.66
N LEU A 279 -45.23 -1.37 10.90
CA LEU A 279 -44.00 -0.57 10.98
C LEU A 279 -43.03 -1.11 12.05
N ALA A 280 -43.53 -1.60 13.19
CA ALA A 280 -42.71 -2.21 14.23
C ALA A 280 -41.98 -3.47 13.74
N ILE A 281 -42.69 -4.39 13.06
CA ILE A 281 -42.11 -5.62 12.49
C ILE A 281 -41.09 -5.25 11.39
N ARG A 282 -41.43 -4.29 10.52
CA ARG A 282 -40.54 -3.77 9.48
C ARG A 282 -39.23 -3.22 10.06
N LEU A 283 -39.29 -2.42 11.13
CA LEU A 283 -38.11 -1.89 11.79
C LEU A 283 -37.29 -2.99 12.48
N ALA A 284 -37.94 -3.95 13.14
CA ALA A 284 -37.27 -5.09 13.77
C ALA A 284 -36.51 -5.97 12.75
N ILE A 285 -37.15 -6.29 11.60
CA ILE A 285 -36.49 -6.99 10.49
C ILE A 285 -35.31 -6.18 9.96
N GLY A 286 -35.46 -4.87 9.77
CA GLY A 286 -34.38 -3.99 9.33
C GLY A 286 -33.16 -4.02 10.27
N VAL A 287 -33.38 -3.95 11.58
CA VAL A 287 -32.31 -4.05 12.60
C VAL A 287 -31.69 -5.45 12.60
N LEU A 288 -32.50 -6.51 12.49
CA LEU A 288 -32.02 -7.90 12.44
C LEU A 288 -31.13 -8.15 11.22
N VAL A 289 -31.49 -7.64 10.04
CA VAL A 289 -30.69 -7.72 8.81
C VAL A 289 -29.36 -6.98 8.95
N LEU A 290 -29.36 -5.78 9.53
CA LEU A 290 -28.12 -5.02 9.76
C LEU A 290 -27.20 -5.72 10.77
N GLY A 291 -27.76 -6.33 11.82
CA GLY A 291 -27.01 -7.17 12.76
C GLY A 291 -26.45 -8.44 12.11
N GLY A 292 -27.27 -9.12 11.30
CA GLY A 292 -26.89 -10.32 10.55
C GLY A 292 -25.77 -10.07 9.53
N LEU A 293 -25.78 -8.93 8.82
CA LEU A 293 -24.70 -8.53 7.92
C LEU A 293 -23.39 -8.23 8.67
N VAL A 294 -23.46 -7.52 9.81
CA VAL A 294 -22.28 -7.27 10.67
C VAL A 294 -21.73 -8.56 11.28
N LEU A 295 -22.58 -9.54 11.58
CA LEU A 295 -22.17 -10.86 12.04
C LEU A 295 -21.53 -11.70 10.93
N LEU A 296 -22.12 -11.72 9.73
CA LEU A 296 -21.70 -12.55 8.61
C LEU A 296 -20.40 -12.05 7.95
N VAL A 297 -20.25 -10.75 7.75
CA VAL A 297 -19.01 -10.15 7.21
C VAL A 297 -17.98 -9.94 8.32
N GLY A 298 -18.43 -9.51 9.50
CA GLY A 298 -17.58 -9.09 10.61
C GLY A 298 -17.61 -7.58 10.85
N PRO A 299 -16.98 -7.11 11.96
CA PRO A 299 -17.05 -5.71 12.40
C PRO A 299 -16.08 -4.79 11.64
N GLU A 300 -16.03 -4.93 10.31
CA GLU A 300 -15.32 -4.03 9.40
C GLU A 300 -15.76 -2.57 9.60
N PRO A 301 -14.84 -1.58 9.52
CA PRO A 301 -15.23 -0.16 9.53
C PRO A 301 -16.28 0.16 8.45
N SER A 302 -16.17 -0.46 7.27
CA SER A 302 -17.08 -0.45 6.12
C SER A 302 -18.52 -0.75 6.53
N VAL A 303 -18.73 -1.96 7.04
CA VAL A 303 -20.03 -2.52 7.38
C VAL A 303 -20.59 -1.81 8.62
N VAL A 304 -19.76 -1.53 9.63
CA VAL A 304 -20.16 -0.82 10.86
C VAL A 304 -20.69 0.60 10.55
N ARG A 305 -20.05 1.38 9.66
CA ARG A 305 -20.59 2.68 9.21
C ARG A 305 -21.91 2.54 8.46
N ALA A 306 -21.98 1.57 7.54
CA ALA A 306 -23.16 1.34 6.72
C ALA A 306 -24.37 0.94 7.59
N SER A 307 -24.16 0.04 8.55
CA SER A 307 -25.18 -0.37 9.51
C SER A 307 -25.55 0.75 10.48
N ALA A 308 -24.60 1.57 10.96
CA ALA A 308 -24.92 2.75 11.77
C ALA A 308 -25.81 3.76 11.00
N MET A 309 -25.50 4.03 9.73
CA MET A 309 -26.34 4.86 8.86
C MET A 309 -27.71 4.20 8.60
N GLY A 310 -27.76 2.87 8.45
CA GLY A 310 -28.99 2.09 8.31
C GLY A 310 -29.90 2.20 9.55
N VAL A 311 -29.34 2.09 10.75
CA VAL A 311 -30.08 2.28 12.01
C VAL A 311 -30.61 3.72 12.13
N VAL A 312 -29.84 4.74 11.74
CA VAL A 312 -30.33 6.13 11.72
C VAL A 312 -31.43 6.34 10.67
N LEU A 313 -31.38 5.65 9.53
CA LEU A 313 -32.46 5.65 8.52
C LEU A 313 -33.73 4.97 9.06
N LEU A 314 -33.61 3.81 9.71
CA LEU A 314 -34.73 3.10 10.34
C LEU A 314 -35.36 3.96 11.47
N LEU A 315 -34.55 4.60 12.31
CA LEU A 315 -35.02 5.53 13.34
C LEU A 315 -35.71 6.77 12.73
N ALA A 316 -35.22 7.30 11.61
CA ALA A 316 -35.89 8.39 10.91
C ALA A 316 -37.28 7.97 10.40
N LEU A 317 -37.40 6.77 9.83
CA LEU A 317 -38.69 6.19 9.43
C LEU A 317 -39.63 5.97 10.62
N ALA A 318 -39.13 5.44 11.74
CA ALA A 318 -39.88 5.23 12.98
C ALA A 318 -40.47 6.54 13.53
N LEU A 319 -39.70 7.63 13.45
CA LEU A 319 -40.10 8.97 13.90
C LEU A 319 -40.93 9.75 12.85
N GLY A 320 -41.30 9.14 11.72
CA GLY A 320 -41.98 9.82 10.60
C GLY A 320 -41.15 10.93 9.93
N ARG A 321 -39.84 10.99 10.20
CA ARG A 321 -38.93 12.04 9.74
C ARG A 321 -38.34 11.66 8.38
N ARG A 322 -38.40 12.59 7.42
CA ARG A 322 -37.73 12.42 6.12
C ARG A 322 -36.22 12.35 6.33
N SER A 323 -35.63 11.21 5.97
CA SER A 323 -34.20 10.94 6.12
C SER A 323 -33.33 11.93 5.34
N GLN A 324 -32.38 12.57 6.02
CA GLN A 324 -31.40 13.48 5.41
C GLN A 324 -30.01 12.83 5.48
N ALA A 325 -29.48 12.40 4.33
CA ALA A 325 -28.26 11.60 4.28
C ALA A 325 -27.04 12.29 4.92
N MET A 326 -26.89 13.62 4.79
CA MET A 326 -25.82 14.36 5.47
C MET A 326 -25.97 14.37 7.00
N ALA A 327 -27.19 14.48 7.53
CA ALA A 327 -27.43 14.42 8.97
C ALA A 327 -27.15 13.01 9.51
N ALA A 328 -27.55 11.97 8.78
CA ALA A 328 -27.27 10.57 9.14
C ALA A 328 -25.77 10.26 9.10
N LEU A 329 -25.05 10.69 8.05
CA LEU A 329 -23.59 10.56 7.96
C LEU A 329 -22.88 11.31 9.10
N SER A 330 -23.31 12.54 9.40
CA SER A 330 -22.71 13.35 10.48
C SER A 330 -22.92 12.71 11.86
N ALA A 331 -24.13 12.19 12.12
CA ALA A 331 -24.42 11.45 13.35
C ALA A 331 -23.59 10.15 13.44
N ALA A 332 -23.50 9.36 12.35
CA ALA A 332 -22.71 8.15 12.33
C ALA A 332 -21.21 8.42 12.56
N VAL A 333 -20.64 9.46 11.92
CA VAL A 333 -19.24 9.87 12.16
C VAL A 333 -19.04 10.30 13.61
N GLY A 334 -19.90 11.17 14.15
CA GLY A 334 -19.79 11.64 15.53
C GLY A 334 -19.89 10.52 16.57
N VAL A 335 -20.84 9.59 16.40
CA VAL A 335 -21.02 8.45 17.32
C VAL A 335 -19.87 7.46 17.23
N LEU A 336 -19.45 7.07 16.02
CA LEU A 336 -18.38 6.08 15.86
C LEU A 336 -17.02 6.60 16.33
N VAL A 337 -16.71 7.87 16.09
CA VAL A 337 -15.49 8.52 16.58
C VAL A 337 -15.53 8.74 18.10
N LEU A 338 -16.69 8.97 18.70
CA LEU A 338 -16.84 9.05 20.16
C LEU A 338 -16.62 7.68 20.83
N LEU A 339 -17.13 6.60 20.22
CA LEU A 339 -17.01 5.23 20.73
C LEU A 339 -15.61 4.63 20.54
N ASP A 340 -14.96 4.86 19.39
CA ASP A 340 -13.60 4.42 19.11
C ASP A 340 -12.82 5.51 18.35
N PRO A 341 -12.16 6.45 19.05
CA PRO A 341 -11.44 7.56 18.42
C PRO A 341 -10.39 7.12 17.40
N TRP A 342 -9.78 5.95 17.55
CA TRP A 342 -8.76 5.46 16.62
C TRP A 342 -9.34 5.02 15.26
N ILE A 343 -10.66 4.87 15.12
CA ILE A 343 -11.28 4.66 13.80
C ILE A 343 -11.03 5.86 12.87
N ALA A 344 -10.83 7.06 13.44
CA ALA A 344 -10.59 8.32 12.74
C ALA A 344 -9.37 8.29 11.80
N GLY A 345 -8.32 7.56 12.17
CA GLY A 345 -7.09 7.39 11.38
C GLY A 345 -7.16 6.26 10.34
N SER A 346 -8.24 5.47 10.30
CA SER A 346 -8.33 4.34 9.38
C SER A 346 -8.70 4.77 7.96
N ILE A 347 -7.88 4.33 7.00
CA ILE A 347 -8.02 4.64 5.56
C ILE A 347 -9.44 4.33 5.05
N GLY A 348 -9.97 3.14 5.36
CA GLY A 348 -11.32 2.74 4.98
C GLY A 348 -12.42 3.66 5.53
N PHE A 349 -12.24 4.25 6.72
CA PHE A 349 -13.14 5.26 7.27
C PHE A 349 -13.06 6.57 6.50
N ALA A 350 -11.85 7.08 6.26
CA ALA A 350 -11.64 8.29 5.49
C ALA A 350 -12.20 8.18 4.05
N LEU A 351 -11.96 7.06 3.36
CA LEU A 351 -12.48 6.82 2.02
C LEU A 351 -14.01 6.77 1.99
N SER A 352 -14.62 6.01 2.89
CA SER A 352 -16.07 5.79 2.90
C SER A 352 -16.87 7.04 3.31
N VAL A 353 -16.41 7.79 4.31
CA VAL A 353 -17.05 9.07 4.69
C VAL A 353 -16.93 10.08 3.53
N SER A 354 -15.77 10.14 2.88
CA SER A 354 -15.55 10.99 1.71
C SER A 354 -16.44 10.60 0.52
N ALA A 355 -16.53 9.30 0.19
CA ALA A 355 -17.40 8.78 -0.86
C ALA A 355 -18.86 9.14 -0.61
N THR A 356 -19.38 8.89 0.60
CA THR A 356 -20.77 9.18 0.95
C THR A 356 -21.06 10.68 0.90
N ALA A 357 -20.19 11.53 1.45
CA ALA A 357 -20.34 12.98 1.36
C ALA A 357 -20.28 13.47 -0.09
N GLY A 358 -19.36 12.93 -0.90
CA GLY A 358 -19.20 13.25 -2.32
C GLY A 358 -20.44 12.90 -3.14
N ILE A 359 -20.98 11.69 -2.98
CA ILE A 359 -22.22 11.27 -3.65
C ILE A 359 -23.38 12.16 -3.21
N VAL A 360 -23.59 12.39 -1.91
CA VAL A 360 -24.76 13.15 -1.40
C VAL A 360 -24.73 14.63 -1.80
N LEU A 361 -23.56 15.26 -1.84
CA LEU A 361 -23.40 16.69 -2.15
C LEU A 361 -23.17 16.98 -3.65
N GLY A 362 -22.52 16.06 -4.35
CA GLY A 362 -22.06 16.21 -5.73
C GLY A 362 -22.94 15.54 -6.79
N SER A 363 -23.39 14.30 -6.56
CA SER A 363 -23.96 13.45 -7.63
C SER A 363 -25.12 14.12 -8.36
N GLY A 364 -26.15 14.62 -7.67
CA GLY A 364 -27.31 15.26 -8.32
C GLY A 364 -26.96 16.49 -9.17
N ARG A 365 -25.87 17.21 -8.86
CA ARG A 365 -25.40 18.36 -9.64
C ARG A 365 -24.61 17.93 -10.88
N LEU A 366 -23.87 16.83 -10.76
CA LEU A 366 -23.17 16.17 -11.87
C LEU A 366 -24.17 15.46 -12.81
N THR A 367 -25.15 14.72 -12.28
CA THR A 367 -26.23 14.08 -13.05
C THR A 367 -26.95 15.09 -13.92
N ALA A 368 -27.32 16.26 -13.38
CA ALA A 368 -27.90 17.33 -14.19
C ALA A 368 -26.91 17.82 -15.28
N ALA A 369 -25.66 18.13 -14.93
CA ALA A 369 -24.66 18.63 -15.88
C ALA A 369 -24.20 17.61 -16.96
N ILE A 370 -24.46 16.32 -16.74
CA ILE A 370 -24.20 15.22 -17.69
C ILE A 370 -25.45 14.93 -18.51
N ALA A 371 -26.64 14.91 -17.90
CA ALA A 371 -27.93 14.82 -18.62
C ALA A 371 -28.14 16.00 -19.59
N ASP A 372 -27.78 17.22 -19.18
CA ASP A 372 -27.72 18.44 -20.00
C ASP A 372 -26.93 18.22 -21.33
N ARG A 373 -25.98 17.26 -21.36
CA ARG A 373 -25.13 16.96 -22.52
C ARG A 373 -25.47 15.65 -23.24
N LEU A 374 -25.92 14.62 -22.52
CA LEU A 374 -26.26 13.31 -23.09
C LEU A 374 -27.60 13.32 -23.85
N GLY A 375 -28.48 14.30 -23.61
CA GLY A 375 -29.72 14.47 -24.35
C GLY A 375 -30.62 13.23 -24.27
N ARG A 376 -30.77 12.49 -25.37
CA ARG A 376 -31.53 11.24 -25.42
C ARG A 376 -31.00 10.16 -24.45
N ALA A 377 -29.69 10.16 -24.16
CA ALA A 377 -29.05 9.23 -23.23
C ALA A 377 -29.01 9.75 -21.77
N ALA A 378 -29.79 10.78 -21.41
CA ALA A 378 -29.81 11.37 -20.07
C ALA A 378 -30.09 10.37 -18.92
N ALA A 379 -30.74 9.23 -19.20
CA ALA A 379 -30.94 8.15 -18.24
C ALA A 379 -29.62 7.52 -17.74
N LEU A 380 -28.53 7.59 -18.51
CA LEU A 380 -27.20 7.10 -18.12
C LEU A 380 -26.42 8.10 -17.25
N ALA A 381 -26.90 9.34 -17.11
CA ALA A 381 -26.20 10.38 -16.36
C ALA A 381 -25.88 10.01 -14.90
N PRO A 382 -26.76 9.32 -14.13
CA PRO A 382 -26.43 8.86 -12.77
C PRO A 382 -25.26 7.87 -12.73
N ALA A 383 -25.18 6.95 -13.70
CA ALA A 383 -24.15 5.91 -13.75
C ALA A 383 -22.74 6.48 -13.92
N LEU A 384 -22.60 7.65 -14.57
CA LEU A 384 -21.35 8.41 -14.64
C LEU A 384 -21.18 9.38 -13.45
N ALA A 385 -22.26 10.05 -13.04
CA ALA A 385 -22.23 11.10 -12.02
C ALA A 385 -21.93 10.60 -10.60
N VAL A 386 -22.41 9.40 -10.23
CA VAL A 386 -22.19 8.82 -8.91
C VAL A 386 -20.72 8.41 -8.70
N PRO A 387 -20.08 7.57 -9.56
CA PRO A 387 -18.67 7.26 -9.40
C PRO A 387 -17.76 8.46 -9.61
N LEU A 388 -18.10 9.41 -10.49
CA LEU A 388 -17.34 10.68 -10.61
C LEU A 388 -17.41 11.50 -9.31
N ALA A 389 -18.56 11.56 -8.64
CA ALA A 389 -18.71 12.26 -7.36
C ALA A 389 -17.92 11.58 -6.22
N ALA A 390 -17.92 10.24 -6.20
CA ALA A 390 -17.14 9.45 -5.24
C ALA A 390 -15.64 9.60 -5.50
N GLN A 391 -15.17 9.37 -6.73
CA GLN A 391 -13.76 9.45 -7.10
C GLN A 391 -13.16 10.81 -6.77
N ILE A 392 -13.84 11.92 -7.13
CA ILE A 392 -13.36 13.27 -6.80
C ILE A 392 -13.24 13.47 -5.29
N ALA A 393 -14.14 12.92 -4.47
CA ALA A 393 -14.08 13.06 -3.02
C ALA A 393 -13.03 12.15 -2.36
N CYS A 394 -12.82 10.93 -2.89
CA CYS A 394 -11.86 9.97 -2.37
C CYS A 394 -10.42 10.22 -2.83
N LEU A 395 -10.21 10.90 -3.95
CA LEU A 395 -8.89 11.11 -4.57
C LEU A 395 -7.79 11.60 -3.59
N PRO A 396 -8.02 12.58 -2.70
CA PRO A 396 -6.98 13.01 -1.76
C PRO A 396 -6.59 11.96 -0.71
N VAL A 397 -7.46 10.98 -0.44
CA VAL A 397 -7.19 9.87 0.49
C VAL A 397 -6.55 8.69 -0.24
N LEU A 398 -7.03 8.34 -1.44
CA LEU A 398 -6.44 7.28 -2.28
C LEU A 398 -4.96 7.55 -2.54
N LEU A 399 -4.60 8.79 -2.86
CA LEU A 399 -3.23 9.22 -3.17
C LEU A 399 -2.29 9.31 -1.94
N LEU A 400 -2.80 9.06 -0.72
CA LEU A 400 -1.98 8.83 0.47
C LEU A 400 -1.68 7.35 0.72
N VAL A 401 -2.43 6.45 0.07
CA VAL A 401 -2.27 5.00 0.18
C VAL A 401 -1.37 4.49 -0.94
N ASP A 402 -1.66 4.90 -2.18
CA ASP A 402 -0.97 4.44 -3.37
C ASP A 402 -0.90 5.60 -4.41
N PRO A 403 0.29 6.13 -4.74
CA PRO A 403 0.47 7.39 -5.46
C PRO A 403 0.26 7.26 -6.98
N GLY A 404 -0.95 6.87 -7.39
CA GLY A 404 -1.35 6.88 -8.80
C GLY A 404 -2.85 7.10 -9.00
N VAL A 405 -3.20 7.72 -10.13
CA VAL A 405 -4.59 8.01 -10.50
C VAL A 405 -5.08 6.93 -11.46
N ALA A 406 -6.04 6.12 -11.00
CA ALA A 406 -6.83 5.22 -11.84
C ALA A 406 -7.70 6.05 -12.81
N THR A 407 -7.31 6.14 -14.07
CA THR A 407 -7.98 7.01 -15.07
C THR A 407 -9.33 6.43 -15.49
N TYR A 408 -9.40 5.11 -15.65
CA TYR A 408 -10.61 4.38 -16.03
C TYR A 408 -11.56 4.09 -14.85
N ALA A 409 -11.30 4.65 -13.65
CA ALA A 409 -12.16 4.45 -12.48
C ALA A 409 -13.64 4.74 -12.75
N VAL A 410 -13.95 5.88 -13.40
CA VAL A 410 -15.33 6.28 -13.70
C VAL A 410 -16.02 5.36 -14.73
N PRO A 411 -15.45 5.08 -15.92
CA PRO A 411 -16.08 4.14 -16.86
C PRO A 411 -16.14 2.69 -16.33
N ALA A 412 -15.10 2.20 -15.63
CA ALA A 412 -15.12 0.87 -15.03
C ALA A 412 -16.30 0.72 -14.04
N ASN A 413 -16.43 1.67 -13.10
CA ASN A 413 -17.55 1.70 -12.16
C ASN A 413 -18.91 1.81 -12.88
N ALA A 414 -19.01 2.63 -13.93
CA ALA A 414 -20.26 2.81 -14.67
C ALA A 414 -20.70 1.55 -15.45
N LEU A 415 -19.74 0.76 -15.95
CA LEU A 415 -20.00 -0.52 -16.63
C LEU A 415 -20.32 -1.66 -15.66
N VAL A 416 -19.76 -1.63 -14.45
CA VAL A 416 -19.94 -2.67 -13.42
C VAL A 416 -21.18 -2.43 -12.54
N ALA A 417 -21.54 -1.18 -12.26
CA ALA A 417 -22.66 -0.84 -11.38
C ALA A 417 -24.02 -1.53 -11.69
N PRO A 418 -24.39 -1.83 -12.95
CA PRO A 418 -25.64 -2.55 -13.25
C PRO A 418 -25.66 -4.01 -12.77
N VAL A 419 -24.52 -4.71 -12.76
CA VAL A 419 -24.47 -6.15 -12.40
C VAL A 419 -24.26 -6.37 -10.90
N VAL A 420 -23.60 -5.44 -10.19
CA VAL A 420 -23.27 -5.60 -8.76
C VAL A 420 -24.49 -5.97 -7.90
N PRO A 421 -25.66 -5.31 -7.99
CA PRO A 421 -26.81 -5.67 -7.15
C PRO A 421 -27.30 -7.11 -7.37
N ALA A 422 -27.23 -7.62 -8.60
CA ALA A 422 -27.59 -9.01 -8.89
C ALA A 422 -26.54 -9.98 -8.29
N VAL A 423 -25.25 -9.71 -8.51
CA VAL A 423 -24.15 -10.54 -7.98
C VAL A 423 -24.18 -10.58 -6.44
N THR A 424 -24.36 -9.44 -5.78
CA THR A 424 -24.50 -9.34 -4.31
C THR A 424 -25.68 -10.15 -3.79
N LEU A 425 -26.87 -10.00 -4.39
CA LEU A 425 -28.09 -10.65 -3.91
C LEU A 425 -28.09 -12.17 -4.18
N LEU A 426 -27.56 -12.61 -5.32
CA LEU A 426 -27.41 -14.02 -5.64
C LEU A 426 -26.36 -14.70 -4.76
N GLY A 427 -25.20 -14.06 -4.56
CA GLY A 427 -24.13 -14.58 -3.68
C GLY A 427 -24.54 -14.65 -2.21
N LEU A 428 -25.20 -13.61 -1.69
CA LEU A 428 -25.73 -13.61 -0.32
C LEU A 428 -26.89 -14.62 -0.16
N GLY A 429 -27.74 -14.75 -1.19
CA GLY A 429 -28.79 -15.78 -1.23
C GLY A 429 -28.21 -17.20 -1.22
N ALA A 430 -27.13 -17.45 -1.96
CA ALA A 430 -26.41 -18.71 -1.95
C ALA A 430 -25.77 -18.99 -0.58
N ALA A 431 -25.19 -17.98 0.07
CA ALA A 431 -24.63 -18.11 1.42
C ALA A 431 -25.71 -18.55 2.44
N VAL A 432 -26.88 -17.88 2.42
CA VAL A 432 -28.00 -18.22 3.33
C VAL A 432 -28.61 -19.58 3.02
N LEU A 433 -28.69 -19.98 1.75
CA LEU A 433 -29.28 -21.27 1.35
C LEU A 433 -28.29 -22.46 1.45
N GLY A 434 -26.98 -22.24 1.45
CA GLY A 434 -25.96 -23.29 1.34
C GLY A 434 -26.13 -24.42 2.35
N GLY A 435 -26.38 -24.08 3.62
CA GLY A 435 -26.57 -25.06 4.71
C GLY A 435 -27.92 -25.78 4.72
N VAL A 436 -28.88 -25.44 3.84
CA VAL A 436 -30.25 -25.99 3.83
C VAL A 436 -30.60 -26.62 2.47
N TRP A 437 -30.18 -25.99 1.37
CA TRP A 437 -30.41 -26.45 0.00
C TRP A 437 -29.17 -26.19 -0.88
N PRO A 438 -28.12 -27.02 -0.76
CA PRO A 438 -26.84 -26.82 -1.48
C PRO A 438 -27.02 -26.69 -3.01
N ALA A 439 -27.92 -27.47 -3.61
CA ALA A 439 -28.22 -27.40 -5.03
C ALA A 439 -28.84 -26.06 -5.46
N GLY A 440 -29.72 -25.48 -4.62
CA GLY A 440 -30.27 -24.15 -4.84
C GLY A 440 -29.22 -23.05 -4.69
N ALA A 441 -28.35 -23.16 -3.69
CA ALA A 441 -27.22 -22.25 -3.52
C ALA A 441 -26.28 -22.30 -4.75
N HIS A 442 -25.91 -23.49 -5.22
CA HIS A 442 -25.07 -23.64 -6.42
C HIS A 442 -25.76 -23.08 -7.69
N ALA A 443 -27.08 -23.27 -7.84
CA ALA A 443 -27.84 -22.67 -8.93
C ALA A 443 -27.82 -21.12 -8.90
N LEU A 444 -27.87 -20.50 -7.71
CA LEU A 444 -27.70 -19.04 -7.58
C LEU A 444 -26.27 -18.57 -7.91
N LEU A 445 -25.24 -19.35 -7.54
CA LEU A 445 -23.84 -19.03 -7.90
C LEU A 445 -23.62 -19.14 -9.42
N LEU A 446 -24.18 -20.17 -10.07
CA LEU A 446 -24.20 -20.29 -11.53
C LEU A 446 -24.93 -19.10 -12.19
N ALA A 447 -26.07 -18.67 -11.65
CA ALA A 447 -26.79 -17.48 -12.13
C ALA A 447 -25.99 -16.17 -11.92
N ALA A 448 -25.13 -16.10 -10.91
CA ALA A 448 -24.26 -14.94 -10.65
C ALA A 448 -22.96 -14.94 -11.49
N THR A 449 -22.54 -16.11 -11.99
CA THR A 449 -21.27 -16.32 -12.70
C THR A 449 -21.10 -15.45 -13.96
N PRO A 450 -22.12 -15.19 -14.81
CA PRO A 450 -22.02 -14.22 -15.90
C PRO A 450 -21.78 -12.77 -15.41
N GLY A 451 -22.29 -12.43 -14.22
CA GLY A 451 -22.08 -11.13 -13.60
C GLY A 451 -20.63 -10.93 -13.12
N THR A 452 -20.01 -11.97 -12.55
CA THR A 452 -18.59 -11.89 -12.17
C THR A 452 -17.65 -11.95 -13.37
N TRP A 453 -18.00 -12.70 -14.43
CA TRP A 453 -17.30 -12.67 -15.72
C TRP A 453 -17.26 -11.24 -16.29
N TRP A 454 -18.38 -10.53 -16.25
CA TRP A 454 -18.44 -9.14 -16.71
C TRP A 454 -17.56 -8.20 -15.86
N ILE A 455 -17.49 -8.40 -14.54
CA ILE A 455 -16.63 -7.61 -13.65
C ILE A 455 -15.15 -7.85 -13.97
N ASP A 456 -14.74 -9.10 -14.10
CA ASP A 456 -13.39 -9.53 -14.48
C ASP A 456 -12.98 -8.95 -15.84
N GLN A 457 -13.82 -9.12 -16.86
CA GLN A 457 -13.55 -8.60 -18.21
C GLN A 457 -13.49 -7.07 -18.28
N VAL A 458 -14.28 -6.35 -17.47
CA VAL A 458 -14.17 -4.89 -17.38
C VAL A 458 -12.90 -4.46 -16.63
N ALA A 459 -12.54 -5.17 -15.55
CA ALA A 459 -11.35 -4.88 -14.77
C ALA A 459 -10.07 -5.11 -15.60
N THR A 460 -9.88 -6.32 -16.13
CA THR A 460 -8.67 -6.72 -16.88
C THR A 460 -8.46 -5.89 -18.13
N ARG A 461 -9.50 -5.69 -18.96
CA ARG A 461 -9.39 -4.93 -20.21
C ARG A 461 -9.11 -3.44 -19.99
N LEU A 462 -9.66 -2.83 -18.94
CA LEU A 462 -9.37 -1.43 -18.60
C LEU A 462 -8.06 -1.27 -17.82
N ALA A 463 -7.58 -2.30 -17.12
CA ALA A 463 -6.23 -2.30 -16.55
C ALA A 463 -5.15 -2.42 -17.63
N SER A 464 -5.37 -3.23 -18.67
CA SER A 464 -4.45 -3.37 -19.82
C SER A 464 -4.46 -2.19 -20.80
N ALA A 465 -5.32 -1.18 -20.60
CA ALA A 465 -5.45 -0.04 -21.50
C ALA A 465 -4.36 1.02 -21.25
N PRO A 466 -3.87 1.71 -22.29
CA PRO A 466 -2.80 2.71 -22.14
C PRO A 466 -3.23 3.84 -21.20
N LEU A 467 -2.32 4.27 -20.33
CA LEU A 467 -2.57 5.27 -19.28
C LEU A 467 -3.65 4.88 -18.25
N ALA A 468 -3.98 3.59 -18.07
CA ALA A 468 -4.92 3.12 -17.04
C ALA A 468 -4.58 3.64 -15.63
N ARG A 469 -3.28 3.73 -15.35
CA ARG A 469 -2.74 4.30 -14.12
C ARG A 469 -1.75 5.40 -14.46
N LEU A 470 -2.05 6.64 -14.08
CA LEU A 470 -1.11 7.76 -14.17
C LEU A 470 -0.31 7.89 -12.86
N PRO A 471 1.02 8.09 -12.90
CA PRO A 471 1.82 8.35 -11.70
C PRO A 471 1.44 9.70 -11.08
N TRP A 472 1.41 9.77 -9.74
CA TRP A 472 1.11 10.99 -8.99
C TRP A 472 2.32 11.44 -8.16
N PRO A 473 2.58 12.76 -8.01
CA PRO A 473 3.65 13.24 -7.12
C PRO A 473 3.46 12.75 -5.68
N VAL A 474 4.49 12.11 -5.12
CA VAL A 474 4.46 11.59 -3.74
C VAL A 474 4.47 12.70 -2.66
N GLY A 475 3.94 12.36 -1.48
CA GLY A 475 4.02 13.21 -0.28
C GLY A 475 3.12 14.45 -0.30
N TRP A 476 3.39 15.39 0.61
CA TRP A 476 2.51 16.51 0.93
C TRP A 476 2.20 17.45 -0.27
N ARG A 477 3.12 17.55 -1.23
CA ARG A 477 2.93 18.34 -2.46
C ARG A 477 1.84 17.72 -3.35
N GLY A 478 1.85 16.38 -3.47
CA GLY A 478 0.81 15.62 -4.16
C GLY A 478 -0.54 15.72 -3.48
N LEU A 479 -0.57 15.60 -2.15
CA LEU A 479 -1.80 15.80 -1.35
C LEU A 479 -2.38 17.20 -1.56
N LEU A 480 -1.55 18.25 -1.46
CA LEU A 480 -1.98 19.63 -1.65
C LEU A 480 -2.55 19.86 -3.05
N LEU A 481 -1.88 19.34 -4.09
CA LEU A 481 -2.38 19.40 -5.47
C LEU A 481 -3.73 18.68 -5.62
N ALA A 482 -3.87 17.48 -5.04
CA ALA A 482 -5.12 16.71 -5.08
C ALA A 482 -6.27 17.46 -4.38
N VAL A 483 -6.03 18.04 -3.20
CA VAL A 483 -7.01 18.86 -2.45
C VAL A 483 -7.41 20.11 -3.24
N VAL A 484 -6.44 20.81 -3.85
CA VAL A 484 -6.71 22.02 -4.66
C VAL A 484 -7.54 21.70 -5.90
N LEU A 485 -7.19 20.65 -6.66
CA LEU A 485 -7.95 20.23 -7.84
C LEU A 485 -9.35 19.74 -7.48
N THR A 486 -9.48 18.96 -6.39
CA THR A 486 -10.76 18.51 -5.83
C THR A 486 -11.65 19.71 -5.46
N GLY A 487 -11.10 20.68 -4.74
CA GLY A 487 -11.82 21.91 -4.36
C GLY A 487 -12.19 22.81 -5.54
N ALA A 488 -11.36 22.84 -6.58
CA ALA A 488 -11.64 23.55 -7.83
C ALA A 488 -12.77 22.88 -8.62
N ALA A 489 -12.74 21.54 -8.77
CA ALA A 489 -13.79 20.76 -9.43
C ALA A 489 -15.16 20.96 -8.74
N TRP A 490 -15.22 20.93 -7.41
CA TRP A 490 -16.46 21.17 -6.64
C TRP A 490 -17.01 22.60 -6.79
N ARG A 491 -16.13 23.60 -6.99
CA ARG A 491 -16.53 24.99 -7.29
C ARG A 491 -16.79 25.23 -8.79
N GLY A 492 -16.65 24.19 -9.62
CA GLY A 492 -16.65 24.15 -11.08
C GLY A 492 -17.96 24.43 -11.83
N ARG A 493 -18.82 25.36 -11.37
CA ARG A 493 -19.89 25.95 -12.23
C ARG A 493 -20.01 27.48 -12.09
N ALA A 494 -19.51 28.07 -11.00
CA ALA A 494 -19.43 29.53 -10.83
C ALA A 494 -18.07 30.08 -11.27
N TRP A 495 -16.98 29.52 -10.75
CA TRP A 495 -15.61 29.90 -11.15
C TRP A 495 -15.34 29.57 -12.62
N TRP A 496 -15.75 28.37 -13.04
CA TRP A 496 -15.66 27.86 -14.42
C TRP A 496 -16.53 28.63 -15.44
N ARG A 497 -17.46 29.49 -14.99
CA ARG A 497 -18.22 30.39 -15.89
C ARG A 497 -17.58 31.77 -16.08
N ARG A 498 -16.67 32.18 -15.19
CA ARG A 498 -15.93 33.46 -15.31
C ARG A 498 -14.55 33.28 -15.93
N HIS A 499 -13.83 32.24 -15.53
CA HIS A 499 -12.46 31.97 -15.99
C HIS A 499 -12.38 30.69 -16.84
N GLY A 500 -13.52 30.15 -17.29
CA GLY A 500 -13.66 28.82 -17.86
C GLY A 500 -12.55 28.42 -18.82
N ARG A 501 -12.37 29.16 -19.92
CA ARG A 501 -11.36 28.87 -20.95
C ARG A 501 -9.92 28.86 -20.41
N VAL A 502 -9.57 29.77 -19.51
CA VAL A 502 -8.23 29.86 -18.91
C VAL A 502 -8.04 28.76 -17.87
N ALA A 503 -9.06 28.44 -17.08
CA ALA A 503 -9.03 27.35 -16.10
C ALA A 503 -9.04 25.97 -16.76
N THR A 504 -9.72 25.79 -17.90
CA THR A 504 -9.59 24.58 -18.72
C THR A 504 -8.27 24.55 -19.46
N ALA A 505 -7.76 25.66 -20.00
CA ALA A 505 -6.45 25.67 -20.66
C ALA A 505 -5.33 25.37 -19.66
N ALA A 506 -5.31 26.02 -18.49
CA ALA A 506 -4.33 25.75 -17.44
C ALA A 506 -4.52 24.38 -16.78
N GLY A 507 -5.75 23.92 -16.57
CA GLY A 507 -6.04 22.59 -16.02
C GLY A 507 -5.70 21.47 -17.00
N LEU A 508 -6.06 21.63 -18.29
CA LEU A 508 -5.71 20.69 -19.34
C LEU A 508 -4.22 20.75 -19.67
N ALA A 509 -3.57 21.91 -19.62
CA ALA A 509 -2.11 22.02 -19.76
C ALA A 509 -1.35 21.50 -18.54
N LEU A 510 -1.89 21.61 -17.33
CA LEU A 510 -1.29 21.01 -16.13
C LEU A 510 -1.50 19.48 -16.12
N VAL A 511 -2.65 18.99 -16.59
CA VAL A 511 -2.85 17.55 -16.85
C VAL A 511 -1.97 17.10 -18.03
N LEU A 512 -1.84 17.88 -19.10
CA LEU A 512 -0.93 17.57 -20.21
C LEU A 512 0.52 17.59 -19.74
N VAL A 513 0.93 18.47 -18.82
CA VAL A 513 2.25 18.42 -18.19
C VAL A 513 2.38 17.23 -17.24
N ALA A 514 1.36 16.91 -16.43
CA ALA A 514 1.37 15.76 -15.52
C ALA A 514 1.12 14.40 -16.20
N VAL A 515 0.72 14.39 -17.48
CA VAL A 515 0.62 13.20 -18.32
C VAL A 515 1.83 13.14 -19.24
N VAL A 516 2.11 14.18 -20.02
CA VAL A 516 3.17 14.19 -21.04
C VAL A 516 4.56 14.39 -20.44
N VAL A 517 4.78 15.05 -19.29
CA VAL A 517 6.14 15.06 -18.69
C VAL A 517 6.48 13.70 -18.06
N PRO A 518 5.58 13.03 -17.31
CA PRO A 518 5.80 11.63 -16.91
C PRO A 518 5.80 10.66 -18.08
N ALA A 519 4.88 10.75 -19.06
CA ALA A 519 4.84 9.84 -20.20
C ALA A 519 5.95 10.10 -21.23
N THR A 520 6.51 11.31 -21.35
CA THR A 520 7.79 11.47 -22.05
C THR A 520 8.96 11.03 -21.19
N ARG A 521 8.95 11.16 -19.85
CA ARG A 521 10.02 10.56 -19.03
C ARG A 521 9.96 9.03 -18.97
N GLN A 522 8.78 8.44 -19.12
CA GLN A 522 8.57 7.00 -19.28
C GLN A 522 8.88 6.62 -20.73
N SER A 523 8.19 7.09 -21.78
CA SER A 523 8.52 6.67 -23.15
C SER A 523 9.89 7.13 -23.69
N VAL A 524 10.52 8.19 -23.15
CA VAL A 524 11.97 8.46 -23.37
C VAL A 524 12.80 7.62 -22.40
N GLY A 525 12.32 7.24 -21.22
CA GLY A 525 12.91 6.20 -20.39
C GLY A 525 12.95 4.84 -21.10
N ASP A 526 11.84 4.36 -21.67
CA ASP A 526 11.69 3.06 -22.29
C ASP A 526 12.43 2.98 -23.64
N VAL A 527 12.73 4.12 -24.27
CA VAL A 527 13.53 4.22 -25.51
C VAL A 527 15.00 4.59 -25.24
N VAL A 528 15.30 5.38 -24.19
CA VAL A 528 16.66 5.88 -23.90
C VAL A 528 17.34 5.15 -22.74
N ARG A 529 16.63 4.51 -21.80
CA ARG A 529 17.26 3.56 -20.84
C ARG A 529 17.94 2.41 -21.60
N PRO A 530 17.33 1.75 -22.61
CA PRO A 530 18.03 0.76 -23.43
C PRO A 530 19.21 1.33 -24.22
N VAL A 531 19.13 2.58 -24.69
CA VAL A 531 20.21 3.20 -25.49
C VAL A 531 21.36 3.72 -24.62
N TRP A 532 21.08 4.21 -23.39
CA TRP A 532 22.10 4.60 -22.42
C TRP A 532 22.71 3.41 -21.69
N SER A 533 21.96 2.36 -21.35
CA SER A 533 22.57 1.09 -20.90
C SER A 533 23.45 0.51 -22.01
N ALA A 534 22.98 0.56 -23.27
CA ALA A 534 23.76 0.13 -24.42
C ALA A 534 24.99 1.00 -24.77
N THR A 535 25.26 2.09 -24.04
CA THR A 535 26.41 3.00 -24.28
C THR A 535 27.18 3.40 -23.02
N SER A 536 26.89 2.81 -21.85
CA SER A 536 27.51 3.18 -20.57
C SER A 536 28.48 2.15 -19.98
N VAL A 537 28.64 0.98 -20.60
CA VAL A 537 29.68 0.02 -20.19
C VAL A 537 31.06 0.53 -20.59
N ALA A 538 31.95 0.70 -19.61
CA ALA A 538 33.30 1.20 -19.86
C ALA A 538 34.22 0.12 -20.50
N PRO A 539 35.09 0.47 -21.46
CA PRO A 539 36.15 -0.43 -21.93
C PRO A 539 37.03 -0.93 -20.78
N GLY A 540 37.42 -2.20 -20.82
CA GLY A 540 38.21 -2.84 -19.76
C GLY A 540 37.43 -3.12 -18.46
N TRP A 541 36.10 -3.26 -18.54
CA TRP A 541 35.27 -3.63 -17.41
C TRP A 541 35.66 -5.00 -16.81
N ARG A 542 35.46 -5.12 -15.48
CA ARG A 542 35.60 -6.36 -14.72
C ARG A 542 34.28 -6.84 -14.13
N VAL A 543 33.46 -5.91 -13.67
CA VAL A 543 32.09 -6.16 -13.19
C VAL A 543 31.15 -5.15 -13.83
N VAL A 544 29.97 -5.60 -14.28
CA VAL A 544 28.88 -4.74 -14.74
C VAL A 544 27.60 -5.18 -14.03
N ALA A 545 26.92 -4.28 -13.33
CA ALA A 545 25.53 -4.50 -12.95
C ALA A 545 24.61 -3.78 -13.94
N CYS A 546 23.76 -4.55 -14.61
CA CYS A 546 22.85 -4.05 -15.61
C CYS A 546 21.72 -3.26 -14.95
N GLY A 547 21.27 -2.17 -15.59
CA GLY A 547 20.19 -1.32 -15.09
C GLY A 547 18.79 -1.92 -15.23
N VAL A 548 18.58 -3.19 -14.83
CA VAL A 548 17.38 -4.02 -15.05
C VAL A 548 16.15 -3.62 -14.23
N GLY A 549 16.05 -2.36 -13.83
CA GLY A 549 14.98 -1.87 -12.95
C GLY A 549 15.13 -2.42 -11.53
N GLN A 550 14.04 -2.98 -10.99
CA GLN A 550 14.02 -3.64 -9.69
C GLN A 550 14.32 -5.13 -9.92
N GLY A 551 15.43 -5.62 -9.39
CA GLY A 551 15.96 -6.96 -9.64
C GLY A 551 17.48 -7.00 -9.65
N ALA A 552 18.06 -8.17 -9.97
CA ALA A 552 19.50 -8.38 -10.04
C ALA A 552 19.94 -8.96 -11.39
N ALA A 553 20.99 -8.37 -11.98
CA ALA A 553 21.72 -8.95 -13.12
C ALA A 553 23.15 -8.39 -13.14
N VAL A 554 24.13 -9.24 -12.82
CA VAL A 554 25.54 -8.84 -12.68
C VAL A 554 26.47 -9.71 -13.54
N LEU A 555 27.20 -9.07 -14.43
CA LEU A 555 28.19 -9.68 -15.33
C LEU A 555 29.59 -9.57 -14.69
N VAL A 556 30.35 -10.65 -14.67
CA VAL A 556 31.76 -10.68 -14.24
C VAL A 556 32.64 -11.18 -15.40
N SER A 557 33.63 -10.40 -15.79
CA SER A 557 34.46 -10.68 -16.97
C SER A 557 35.47 -11.81 -16.72
N ALA A 558 35.39 -12.89 -17.52
CA ALA A 558 36.41 -13.95 -17.51
C ALA A 558 37.62 -13.64 -18.42
N ALA A 559 37.83 -12.37 -18.82
CA ALA A 559 38.90 -11.99 -19.73
C ALA A 559 40.31 -12.06 -19.07
N PRO A 560 41.33 -12.59 -19.76
CA PRO A 560 42.73 -12.43 -19.34
C PRO A 560 43.14 -10.96 -19.20
N GLU A 561 44.10 -10.68 -18.31
CA GLU A 561 44.77 -9.38 -18.27
C GLU A 561 45.61 -9.22 -19.55
N GLY A 562 45.19 -8.32 -20.44
CA GLY A 562 45.73 -8.15 -21.80
C GLY A 562 44.65 -8.09 -22.89
N GLY A 563 43.45 -8.64 -22.63
CA GLY A 563 42.31 -8.62 -23.56
C GLY A 563 42.26 -9.80 -24.54
N GLY A 564 41.08 -10.01 -25.12
CA GLY A 564 40.76 -11.13 -26.02
C GLY A 564 39.25 -11.42 -26.01
N GLU A 565 38.78 -12.35 -26.84
CA GLU A 565 37.41 -12.87 -26.72
C GLU A 565 37.26 -13.68 -25.43
N ALA A 566 36.39 -13.22 -24.54
CA ALA A 566 36.09 -13.89 -23.29
C ALA A 566 34.62 -13.72 -22.93
N GLY A 567 34.01 -14.81 -22.45
CA GLY A 567 32.65 -14.75 -21.93
C GLY A 567 32.58 -14.13 -20.54
N ALA A 568 31.34 -13.97 -20.06
CA ALA A 568 31.07 -13.54 -18.69
C ALA A 568 30.62 -14.72 -17.82
N VAL A 569 30.87 -14.62 -16.51
CA VAL A 569 29.98 -15.23 -15.51
C VAL A 569 28.81 -14.27 -15.34
N VAL A 570 27.57 -14.78 -15.36
CA VAL A 570 26.35 -13.98 -15.17
C VAL A 570 25.68 -14.44 -13.88
N LEU A 571 25.39 -13.48 -13.00
CA LEU A 571 24.76 -13.67 -11.71
C LEU A 571 23.38 -13.01 -11.76
N ASP A 572 22.34 -13.83 -11.83
CA ASP A 572 20.95 -13.45 -12.10
C ASP A 572 20.71 -12.71 -13.44
N VAL A 573 19.46 -12.66 -13.88
CA VAL A 573 19.04 -12.16 -15.21
C VAL A 573 17.99 -11.06 -15.16
N GLY A 574 17.59 -10.61 -13.96
CA GLY A 574 16.61 -9.54 -13.79
C GLY A 574 15.17 -9.95 -14.14
N PRO A 575 14.23 -8.98 -14.15
CA PRO A 575 12.87 -9.17 -14.64
C PRO A 575 12.79 -9.47 -16.15
N PRO A 576 11.66 -10.00 -16.65
CA PRO A 576 11.39 -10.07 -18.09
C PRO A 576 11.39 -8.67 -18.73
N ASP A 577 11.85 -8.59 -19.99
CA ASP A 577 11.96 -7.34 -20.77
C ASP A 577 12.70 -6.17 -20.07
N SER A 578 13.57 -6.48 -19.10
CA SER A 578 14.22 -5.48 -18.23
C SER A 578 15.42 -4.77 -18.87
N GLY A 579 15.91 -5.25 -20.01
CA GLY A 579 17.03 -4.64 -20.75
C GLY A 579 18.37 -5.31 -20.50
N LEU A 580 18.37 -6.59 -20.12
CA LEU A 580 19.57 -7.42 -20.01
C LEU A 580 20.28 -7.58 -21.36
N GLY A 581 19.53 -7.76 -22.44
CA GLY A 581 20.06 -8.00 -23.79
C GLY A 581 20.77 -6.78 -24.39
N PRO A 582 20.26 -5.54 -24.25
CA PRO A 582 21.02 -4.31 -24.47
C PRO A 582 22.30 -4.22 -23.63
N CYS A 583 22.25 -4.58 -22.34
CA CYS A 583 23.41 -4.54 -21.45
C CYS A 583 24.52 -5.51 -21.88
N LEU A 584 24.18 -6.78 -22.14
CA LEU A 584 25.10 -7.82 -22.62
C LEU A 584 25.78 -7.40 -23.92
N ARG A 585 25.02 -6.88 -24.89
CA ARG A 585 25.56 -6.42 -26.18
C ARG A 585 26.54 -5.26 -26.04
N ALA A 586 26.30 -4.33 -25.10
CA ALA A 586 27.23 -3.23 -24.82
C ALA A 586 28.45 -3.64 -23.98
N ALA A 587 28.31 -4.66 -23.14
CA ALA A 587 29.43 -5.31 -22.48
C ALA A 587 30.28 -6.18 -23.44
N GLY A 588 29.79 -6.47 -24.64
CA GLY A 588 30.43 -7.35 -25.61
C GLY A 588 30.24 -8.85 -25.33
N VAL A 589 29.26 -9.20 -24.50
CA VAL A 589 29.03 -10.58 -24.02
C VAL A 589 28.09 -11.33 -24.97
N SER A 590 28.67 -12.16 -25.83
CA SER A 590 27.97 -13.14 -26.69
C SER A 590 28.04 -14.58 -26.15
N ARG A 591 28.83 -14.81 -25.09
CA ARG A 591 29.09 -16.11 -24.47
C ARG A 591 29.10 -15.99 -22.95
N VAL A 592 28.40 -16.88 -22.28
CA VAL A 592 28.28 -16.95 -20.82
C VAL A 592 28.87 -18.28 -20.36
N VAL A 593 30.04 -18.21 -19.71
CA VAL A 593 30.83 -19.38 -19.30
C VAL A 593 30.30 -20.03 -18.01
N ALA A 594 29.49 -19.28 -17.26
CA ALA A 594 28.65 -19.77 -16.19
C ALA A 594 27.49 -18.80 -15.97
N LEU A 595 26.26 -19.31 -15.98
CA LEU A 595 25.08 -18.63 -15.45
C LEU A 595 24.86 -19.12 -14.02
N VAL A 596 24.69 -18.23 -13.05
CA VAL A 596 24.25 -18.56 -11.69
C VAL A 596 22.91 -17.88 -11.47
N LEU A 597 21.91 -18.64 -11.06
CA LEU A 597 20.60 -18.13 -10.66
C LEU A 597 20.44 -18.35 -9.16
N SER A 598 20.24 -17.29 -8.40
CA SER A 598 20.35 -17.30 -6.94
C SER A 598 19.15 -18.00 -6.28
N HIS A 599 17.95 -17.64 -6.68
CA HIS A 599 16.68 -18.20 -6.24
C HIS A 599 15.63 -17.95 -7.34
N ALA A 600 14.37 -18.35 -7.14
CA ALA A 600 13.41 -18.36 -8.24
C ALA A 600 12.70 -17.04 -8.54
N ASP A 601 12.81 -15.99 -7.72
CA ASP A 601 11.96 -14.81 -7.87
C ASP A 601 12.12 -14.13 -9.25
N LEU A 602 11.02 -13.57 -9.75
CA LEU A 602 10.90 -13.17 -11.16
C LEU A 602 11.85 -12.03 -11.54
N ASP A 603 12.31 -11.24 -10.58
CA ASP A 603 13.31 -10.20 -10.74
C ASP A 603 14.77 -10.70 -10.61
N HIS A 604 14.95 -12.02 -10.49
CA HIS A 604 16.23 -12.73 -10.58
C HIS A 604 16.27 -13.72 -11.75
N VAL A 605 15.18 -14.42 -12.10
CA VAL A 605 15.13 -15.42 -13.20
C VAL A 605 14.35 -14.99 -14.45
N GLY A 606 13.59 -13.90 -14.39
CA GLY A 606 12.62 -13.55 -15.44
C GLY A 606 13.23 -13.15 -16.80
N GLY A 607 14.45 -12.60 -16.82
CA GLY A 607 15.17 -12.22 -18.03
C GLY A 607 15.83 -13.38 -18.79
N LEU A 608 15.54 -14.64 -18.45
CA LEU A 608 16.20 -15.82 -19.04
C LEU A 608 16.02 -15.88 -20.57
N ASP A 609 14.83 -15.58 -21.08
CA ASP A 609 14.57 -15.56 -22.53
C ASP A 609 15.33 -14.41 -23.22
N GLU A 610 15.51 -13.26 -22.55
CA GLU A 610 16.32 -12.13 -23.07
C GLU A 610 17.82 -12.49 -23.11
N LEU A 611 18.30 -13.28 -22.15
CA LEU A 611 19.67 -13.83 -22.14
C LEU A 611 19.90 -14.81 -23.30
N LEU A 612 19.07 -15.84 -23.40
CA LEU A 612 19.20 -16.92 -24.40
C LEU A 612 19.03 -16.42 -25.83
N ALA A 613 18.31 -15.31 -26.03
CA ALA A 613 18.16 -14.66 -27.33
C ALA A 613 19.41 -13.88 -27.80
N VAL A 614 20.40 -13.60 -26.94
CA VAL A 614 21.59 -12.79 -27.30
C VAL A 614 22.94 -13.43 -26.99
N ALA A 615 23.01 -14.43 -26.11
CA ALA A 615 24.28 -15.06 -25.70
C ALA A 615 24.12 -16.58 -25.50
N SER A 616 25.15 -17.34 -25.90
CA SER A 616 25.24 -18.77 -25.61
C SER A 616 25.65 -19.03 -24.16
N VAL A 617 25.02 -19.99 -23.49
CA VAL A 617 25.32 -20.34 -22.08
C VAL A 617 25.96 -21.72 -22.02
N GLU A 618 27.18 -21.82 -21.49
CA GLU A 618 27.94 -23.09 -21.42
C GLU A 618 27.51 -24.00 -20.26
N ARG A 619 26.98 -23.40 -19.19
CA ARG A 619 26.50 -24.09 -17.99
C ARG A 619 25.68 -23.14 -17.12
N ALA A 620 24.63 -23.68 -16.50
CA ALA A 620 23.86 -23.00 -15.46
C ALA A 620 24.05 -23.67 -14.09
N TYR A 621 24.04 -22.88 -13.02
CA TYR A 621 24.13 -23.30 -11.63
C TYR A 621 22.90 -22.78 -10.87
N LEU A 622 22.13 -23.70 -10.28
CA LEU A 622 20.93 -23.44 -9.50
C LEU A 622 21.10 -24.03 -8.08
N PRO A 623 20.45 -23.49 -7.04
CA PRO A 623 20.40 -24.14 -5.73
C PRO A 623 19.63 -25.47 -5.81
N ASP A 624 20.13 -26.50 -5.13
CA ASP A 624 19.48 -27.81 -5.01
C ASP A 624 18.33 -27.76 -3.99
N VAL A 625 17.22 -27.12 -4.38
CA VAL A 625 16.04 -26.92 -3.53
C VAL A 625 14.75 -27.30 -4.27
N PRO A 626 13.77 -27.93 -3.58
CA PRO A 626 12.49 -28.25 -4.19
C PRO A 626 11.67 -26.96 -4.37
N GLU A 627 11.60 -26.46 -5.60
CA GLU A 627 10.82 -25.29 -5.97
C GLU A 627 10.29 -25.37 -7.41
N GLU A 628 8.99 -25.16 -7.60
CA GLU A 628 8.30 -25.36 -8.88
C GLU A 628 8.84 -24.45 -10.00
N ARG A 629 9.18 -23.20 -9.65
CA ARG A 629 9.69 -22.21 -10.61
C ARG A 629 11.15 -22.48 -11.01
N LEU A 630 12.01 -22.99 -10.11
CA LEU A 630 13.32 -23.50 -10.52
C LEU A 630 13.20 -24.75 -11.40
N ALA A 631 12.19 -25.60 -11.17
CA ALA A 631 11.87 -26.71 -12.07
C ALA A 631 11.29 -26.26 -13.44
N GLU A 632 10.79 -25.02 -13.56
CA GLU A 632 10.45 -24.39 -14.85
C GLU A 632 11.69 -23.84 -15.56
N VAL A 633 12.50 -23.04 -14.85
CA VAL A 633 13.80 -22.52 -15.33
C VAL A 633 14.71 -23.65 -15.83
N ARG A 634 14.80 -24.76 -15.08
CA ARG A 634 15.52 -25.97 -15.47
C ARG A 634 15.01 -26.57 -16.78
N ARG A 635 13.69 -26.62 -16.99
CA ARG A 635 13.10 -27.12 -18.25
C ARG A 635 13.42 -26.20 -19.43
N ALA A 636 13.41 -24.88 -19.24
CA ALA A 636 13.81 -23.92 -20.26
C ALA A 636 15.30 -24.06 -20.64
N LEU A 637 16.18 -24.14 -19.64
CA LEU A 637 17.63 -24.36 -19.84
C LEU A 637 17.94 -25.67 -20.57
N VAL A 638 17.31 -26.78 -20.17
CA VAL A 638 17.48 -28.08 -20.85
C VAL A 638 16.89 -28.06 -22.27
N ALA A 639 15.78 -27.35 -22.51
CA ALA A 639 15.24 -27.17 -23.86
C ALA A 639 16.13 -26.29 -24.77
N ALA A 640 17.01 -25.47 -24.18
CA ALA A 640 18.04 -24.69 -24.87
C ALA A 640 19.41 -25.40 -24.93
N ASP A 641 19.49 -26.70 -24.61
CA ASP A 641 20.71 -27.53 -24.56
C ASP A 641 21.79 -27.01 -23.58
N VAL A 642 21.38 -26.26 -22.54
CA VAL A 642 22.28 -25.71 -21.51
C VAL A 642 22.44 -26.73 -20.37
N PRO A 643 23.66 -27.21 -20.07
CA PRO A 643 23.90 -28.10 -18.93
C PRO A 643 23.58 -27.41 -17.60
N VAL A 644 22.71 -28.00 -16.80
CA VAL A 644 22.37 -27.52 -15.44
C VAL A 644 23.14 -28.30 -14.39
N VAL A 645 23.67 -27.60 -13.38
CA VAL A 645 24.29 -28.17 -12.19
C VAL A 645 23.55 -27.68 -10.96
N ASP A 646 23.10 -28.63 -10.13
CA ASP A 646 22.47 -28.36 -8.84
C ASP A 646 23.52 -28.20 -7.75
N VAL A 647 23.35 -27.21 -6.89
CA VAL A 647 24.35 -26.80 -5.91
C VAL A 647 23.78 -26.80 -4.48
N VAL A 648 24.44 -27.58 -3.63
CA VAL A 648 24.31 -27.50 -2.17
C VAL A 648 25.69 -27.69 -1.53
N VAL A 649 25.98 -26.91 -0.49
CA VAL A 649 27.25 -26.93 0.25
C VAL A 649 27.16 -27.98 1.37
N ALA A 650 28.23 -28.71 1.64
CA ALA A 650 28.29 -29.62 2.79
C ALA A 650 28.82 -28.87 4.03
N ASP A 651 28.10 -29.00 5.15
CA ASP A 651 28.22 -28.14 6.33
C ASP A 651 29.61 -28.08 7.00
N GLU A 652 30.42 -29.13 6.84
CA GLU A 652 31.70 -29.31 7.54
C GLU A 652 32.94 -29.01 6.66
N ILE A 653 32.79 -28.65 5.38
CA ILE A 653 33.93 -28.48 4.48
C ILE A 653 34.54 -27.06 4.64
N PRO A 654 35.88 -26.92 4.81
CA PRO A 654 36.56 -25.62 4.95
C PRO A 654 36.48 -24.67 3.75
N ALA A 655 36.05 -25.15 2.58
CA ALA A 655 35.88 -24.39 1.35
C ALA A 655 34.65 -24.89 0.61
N GLY A 656 34.01 -24.00 -0.17
CA GLY A 656 32.82 -24.34 -0.94
C GLY A 656 33.10 -25.33 -2.08
N PRO A 657 32.06 -25.93 -2.71
CA PRO A 657 32.21 -26.52 -4.04
C PRO A 657 32.79 -25.47 -5.01
N VAL A 658 33.96 -25.77 -5.60
CA VAL A 658 34.62 -24.87 -6.55
C VAL A 658 34.44 -25.37 -7.98
N ALA A 659 33.77 -24.56 -8.81
CA ALA A 659 33.73 -24.77 -10.25
C ALA A 659 34.76 -23.87 -10.96
N SER A 660 35.64 -24.47 -11.76
CA SER A 660 36.55 -23.74 -12.65
C SER A 660 35.95 -23.69 -14.07
N VAL A 661 35.85 -22.50 -14.65
CA VAL A 661 35.26 -22.26 -15.97
C VAL A 661 36.19 -21.41 -16.85
N ALA A 662 35.85 -21.24 -18.14
CA ALA A 662 36.67 -20.51 -19.10
C ALA A 662 38.15 -20.98 -19.16
N GLY A 663 38.40 -22.29 -19.03
CA GLY A 663 39.76 -22.86 -19.02
C GLY A 663 40.61 -22.49 -17.80
N GLY A 664 39.99 -22.02 -16.71
CA GLY A 664 40.67 -21.55 -15.49
C GLY A 664 40.70 -20.04 -15.31
N ALA A 665 40.21 -19.26 -16.28
CA ALA A 665 40.18 -17.79 -16.19
C ALA A 665 39.16 -17.23 -15.18
N ALA A 666 38.20 -18.05 -14.74
CA ALA A 666 37.27 -17.74 -13.66
C ALA A 666 37.00 -18.97 -12.78
N THR A 667 36.88 -18.75 -11.47
CA THR A 667 36.41 -19.76 -10.50
C THR A 667 35.19 -19.25 -9.75
N LEU A 668 34.24 -20.15 -9.51
CA LEU A 668 33.03 -19.94 -8.72
C LEU A 668 33.14 -20.83 -7.47
N GLU A 669 33.14 -20.22 -6.28
CA GLU A 669 33.14 -20.92 -4.99
C GLU A 669 31.78 -20.72 -4.32
N PHE A 670 30.99 -21.80 -4.17
CA PHE A 670 29.64 -21.72 -3.64
C PHE A 670 29.59 -21.86 -2.12
N LEU A 671 28.92 -20.92 -1.44
CA LEU A 671 29.00 -20.72 0.02
C LEU A 671 27.68 -21.03 0.76
N TRP A 672 26.55 -20.99 0.05
CA TRP A 672 25.19 -21.23 0.57
C TRP A 672 24.28 -21.71 -0.57
N PRO A 673 23.20 -22.48 -0.34
CA PRO A 673 22.76 -23.07 0.93
C PRO A 673 23.60 -24.29 1.34
N THR A 674 23.68 -24.56 2.64
CA THR A 674 24.24 -25.82 3.14
C THR A 674 23.18 -26.92 3.21
N ARG A 675 23.58 -28.20 3.30
CA ARG A 675 22.62 -29.32 3.45
C ARG A 675 21.75 -29.14 4.68
N ARG A 676 22.33 -28.78 5.83
CA ARG A 676 21.55 -28.47 7.04
C ARG A 676 20.56 -27.33 6.82
N ALA A 677 20.89 -26.31 6.03
CA ALA A 677 19.94 -25.24 5.70
C ALA A 677 18.76 -25.74 4.86
N VAL A 678 19.03 -26.58 3.85
CA VAL A 678 17.97 -27.21 3.02
C VAL A 678 17.13 -28.20 3.83
N GLU A 679 17.73 -28.95 4.76
CA GLU A 679 17.03 -29.88 5.66
C GLU A 679 16.15 -29.15 6.70
N LEU A 680 16.64 -28.05 7.29
CA LEU A 680 15.87 -27.25 8.26
C LEU A 680 14.70 -26.48 7.63
N ARG A 681 14.64 -26.39 6.28
CA ARG A 681 13.43 -25.96 5.54
C ARG A 681 12.21 -26.88 5.78
N GLY A 682 12.38 -28.03 6.43
CA GLY A 682 11.27 -28.87 6.92
C GLY A 682 10.72 -28.46 8.29
N GLU A 683 11.47 -27.66 9.08
CA GLU A 683 11.06 -27.15 10.40
C GLU A 683 10.81 -25.62 10.41
N VAL A 684 11.18 -24.95 9.32
CA VAL A 684 10.96 -23.52 9.07
C VAL A 684 9.98 -23.35 7.90
N ASP A 685 9.20 -22.27 7.94
CA ASP A 685 8.12 -21.91 7.01
C ASP A 685 8.56 -22.07 5.53
N GLU A 686 7.69 -22.59 4.64
CA GLU A 686 7.97 -22.77 3.18
C GLU A 686 8.41 -21.45 2.50
N SER A 687 8.14 -20.36 3.21
CA SER A 687 8.39 -18.96 2.96
C SER A 687 9.87 -18.56 2.77
N GLU A 688 10.85 -19.29 3.30
CA GLU A 688 12.27 -18.91 3.21
C GLU A 688 12.96 -19.28 1.87
N ALA A 689 12.31 -19.07 0.72
CA ALA A 689 12.92 -19.29 -0.60
C ALA A 689 14.20 -18.47 -0.78
N ASN A 690 14.12 -17.16 -0.52
CA ASN A 690 15.23 -16.22 -0.57
C ASN A 690 16.29 -16.53 0.51
N GLY A 691 15.89 -17.20 1.61
CA GLY A 691 16.77 -17.72 2.66
C GLY A 691 17.67 -18.88 2.22
N LEU A 692 17.38 -19.49 1.08
CA LEU A 692 18.22 -20.52 0.43
C LEU A 692 18.88 -20.01 -0.86
N SER A 693 18.94 -18.69 -1.07
CA SER A 693 19.63 -18.07 -2.22
C SER A 693 21.06 -18.58 -2.36
N LEU A 694 21.43 -19.02 -3.57
CA LEU A 694 22.75 -19.53 -3.92
C LEU A 694 23.80 -18.42 -3.78
N ALA A 695 24.54 -18.43 -2.67
CA ALA A 695 25.63 -17.50 -2.43
C ALA A 695 26.91 -18.03 -3.09
N VAL A 696 27.61 -17.15 -3.81
CA VAL A 696 28.79 -17.49 -4.59
C VAL A 696 29.85 -16.39 -4.53
N LEU A 697 31.10 -16.80 -4.40
CA LEU A 697 32.26 -15.95 -4.64
C LEU A 697 32.85 -16.27 -6.02
N VAL A 698 32.72 -15.31 -6.95
CA VAL A 698 33.37 -15.38 -8.25
C VAL A 698 34.74 -14.74 -8.15
N ARG A 699 35.81 -15.46 -8.50
CA ARG A 699 37.14 -14.87 -8.72
C ARG A 699 37.49 -14.96 -10.21
N ALA A 700 37.59 -13.82 -10.88
CA ALA A 700 37.87 -13.76 -12.31
C ALA A 700 38.69 -12.50 -12.64
N GLY A 701 39.67 -12.62 -13.54
CA GLY A 701 40.42 -11.46 -14.04
C GLY A 701 41.03 -10.55 -12.96
N GLY A 702 41.59 -11.14 -11.89
CA GLY A 702 42.18 -10.38 -10.77
C GLY A 702 41.17 -9.64 -9.88
N THR A 703 39.87 -9.92 -10.00
CA THR A 703 38.79 -9.30 -9.23
C THR A 703 37.97 -10.38 -8.51
N SER A 704 37.56 -10.12 -7.27
CA SER A 704 36.66 -10.98 -6.49
C SER A 704 35.28 -10.34 -6.30
N VAL A 705 34.22 -11.09 -6.59
CA VAL A 705 32.82 -10.65 -6.52
C VAL A 705 32.04 -11.62 -5.65
N LEU A 706 31.64 -11.18 -4.46
CA LEU A 706 30.72 -11.92 -3.59
C LEU A 706 29.29 -11.56 -3.96
N ALA A 707 28.46 -12.55 -4.29
CA ALA A 707 27.03 -12.39 -4.49
C ALA A 707 26.27 -13.35 -3.56
N VAL A 708 25.15 -12.88 -3.01
CA VAL A 708 24.40 -13.55 -1.94
C VAL A 708 22.90 -13.63 -2.21
N GLY A 709 22.46 -13.34 -3.44
CA GLY A 709 21.03 -13.24 -3.79
C GLY A 709 20.27 -12.40 -2.77
N ASP A 710 19.17 -12.95 -2.25
CA ASP A 710 18.24 -12.24 -1.39
C ASP A 710 18.18 -12.78 0.05
N LEU A 711 19.29 -13.39 0.51
CA LEU A 711 19.43 -13.89 1.89
C LEU A 711 19.03 -12.81 2.90
N GLY A 712 17.98 -13.08 3.67
CA GLY A 712 17.55 -12.25 4.80
C GLY A 712 18.52 -12.32 5.99
N ALA A 713 18.29 -11.51 7.02
CA ALA A 713 19.22 -11.35 8.14
C ALA A 713 19.55 -12.68 8.85
N GLY A 714 18.55 -13.56 9.02
CA GLY A 714 18.75 -14.88 9.64
C GLY A 714 19.71 -15.77 8.86
N ALA A 715 19.59 -15.78 7.52
CA ALA A 715 20.43 -16.59 6.64
C ALA A 715 21.82 -15.95 6.42
N GLN A 716 21.92 -14.62 6.33
CA GLN A 716 23.21 -13.90 6.37
C GLN A 716 24.01 -14.23 7.64
N ALA A 717 23.36 -14.18 8.81
CA ALA A 717 23.99 -14.53 10.07
C ALA A 717 24.37 -16.02 10.17
N ALA A 718 23.66 -16.91 9.47
CA ALA A 718 24.02 -18.33 9.38
C ALA A 718 25.22 -18.56 8.45
N LEU A 719 25.22 -17.94 7.26
CA LEU A 719 26.32 -17.93 6.31
C LEU A 719 27.62 -17.38 6.95
N LEU A 720 27.53 -16.34 7.78
CA LEU A 720 28.66 -15.77 8.54
C LEU A 720 29.31 -16.76 9.53
N ARG A 721 28.63 -17.86 9.87
CA ARG A 721 29.16 -18.93 10.75
C ARG A 721 29.67 -20.15 9.97
N THR A 722 29.64 -20.13 8.64
CA THR A 722 30.17 -21.24 7.82
C THR A 722 31.70 -21.23 7.75
N PRO A 723 32.36 -22.40 7.73
CA PRO A 723 33.80 -22.47 7.49
C PRO A 723 34.22 -21.87 6.13
N ALA A 724 33.37 -22.06 5.10
CA ALA A 724 33.63 -21.56 3.75
C ALA A 724 33.67 -20.02 3.68
N LEU A 725 32.71 -19.30 4.27
CA LEU A 725 32.80 -17.83 4.30
C LEU A 725 33.91 -17.34 5.23
N ALA A 726 34.20 -18.04 6.34
CA ALA A 726 35.34 -17.69 7.20
C ALA A 726 36.66 -17.75 6.41
N ALA A 727 36.92 -18.84 5.69
CA ALA A 727 38.11 -18.99 4.84
C ALA A 727 38.18 -17.94 3.70
N VAL A 728 37.04 -17.53 3.15
CA VAL A 728 36.95 -16.42 2.19
C VAL A 728 37.37 -15.09 2.81
N LEU A 729 36.91 -14.77 4.02
CA LEU A 729 37.21 -13.50 4.69
C LEU A 729 38.65 -13.46 5.25
N ASP A 730 39.16 -14.59 5.74
CA ASP A 730 40.57 -14.75 6.17
C ASP A 730 41.55 -14.57 5.00
N ALA A 731 41.15 -14.95 3.78
CA ALA A 731 41.91 -14.68 2.55
C ALA A 731 41.85 -13.19 2.10
N GLY A 732 41.02 -12.38 2.74
CA GLY A 732 40.83 -10.95 2.50
C GLY A 732 39.45 -10.61 1.90
N ALA A 733 38.89 -9.48 2.35
CA ALA A 733 37.59 -8.99 1.89
C ALA A 733 37.51 -8.84 0.35
N PRO A 734 36.33 -9.12 -0.25
CA PRO A 734 36.17 -9.09 -1.70
C PRO A 734 36.38 -7.69 -2.32
N ASP A 735 36.75 -7.64 -3.61
CA ASP A 735 36.82 -6.37 -4.35
C ASP A 735 35.41 -5.76 -4.53
N VAL A 736 34.38 -6.59 -4.77
CA VAL A 736 32.98 -6.18 -4.91
C VAL A 736 32.06 -7.13 -4.12
N THR A 737 31.06 -6.59 -3.41
CA THR A 737 29.93 -7.37 -2.87
C THR A 737 28.62 -6.89 -3.50
N VAL A 738 27.85 -7.79 -4.10
CA VAL A 738 26.46 -7.53 -4.48
C VAL A 738 25.62 -7.59 -3.21
N VAL A 739 25.05 -6.45 -2.81
CA VAL A 739 24.31 -6.30 -1.57
C VAL A 739 23.00 -7.07 -1.64
N ALA A 740 22.76 -7.92 -0.63
CA ALA A 740 21.59 -8.79 -0.58
C ALA A 740 20.27 -8.03 -0.73
N HIS A 741 19.31 -8.62 -1.42
CA HIS A 741 17.89 -8.21 -1.34
C HIS A 741 17.69 -6.73 -1.68
N HIS A 742 18.44 -6.23 -2.66
CA HIS A 742 18.45 -4.83 -3.11
C HIS A 742 18.75 -3.80 -2.00
N GLY A 743 19.34 -4.23 -0.88
CA GLY A 743 19.51 -3.44 0.35
C GLY A 743 18.25 -3.40 1.23
N SER A 744 17.49 -4.49 1.30
CA SER A 744 16.33 -4.67 2.19
C SER A 744 16.64 -4.32 3.65
N PRO A 745 15.67 -3.80 4.43
CA PRO A 745 15.84 -3.62 5.88
C PRO A 745 15.92 -4.93 6.67
N ASP A 746 15.77 -6.11 6.04
CA ASP A 746 16.11 -7.41 6.62
C ASP A 746 17.52 -7.85 6.19
N ALA A 747 18.53 -7.24 6.81
CA ALA A 747 19.93 -7.59 6.65
C ALA A 747 20.62 -7.72 8.02
N ASP A 748 21.69 -8.50 8.11
CA ASP A 748 22.44 -8.66 9.35
C ASP A 748 23.58 -7.62 9.46
N PRO A 749 23.64 -6.79 10.52
CA PRO A 749 24.67 -5.78 10.65
C PRO A 749 26.10 -6.34 10.78
N ALA A 750 26.29 -7.54 11.33
CA ALA A 750 27.61 -8.15 11.44
C ALA A 750 28.07 -8.72 10.09
N PHE A 751 27.14 -9.29 9.30
CA PHE A 751 27.40 -9.68 7.92
C PHE A 751 27.79 -8.47 7.06
N LEU A 752 27.05 -7.36 7.15
CA LEU A 752 27.39 -6.13 6.43
C LEU A 752 28.77 -5.59 6.85
N ALA A 753 29.11 -5.62 8.15
CA ALA A 753 30.40 -5.17 8.63
C ALA A 753 31.58 -6.08 8.23
N ALA A 754 31.36 -7.38 8.06
CA ALA A 754 32.41 -8.36 7.76
C ALA A 754 32.58 -8.66 6.26
N ALA A 755 31.49 -8.68 5.49
CA ALA A 755 31.44 -9.17 4.10
C ALA A 755 31.19 -8.07 3.06
N SER A 756 31.12 -6.79 3.45
CA SER A 756 31.14 -5.68 2.50
C SER A 756 32.54 -5.54 1.88
N GLY A 757 32.64 -5.85 0.58
CA GLY A 757 33.84 -5.62 -0.20
C GLY A 757 34.12 -4.14 -0.43
N ARG A 758 35.20 -3.82 -1.15
CA ARG A 758 35.62 -2.42 -1.41
C ARG A 758 34.55 -1.60 -2.14
N VAL A 759 33.73 -2.25 -2.96
CA VAL A 759 32.53 -1.67 -3.59
C VAL A 759 31.31 -2.50 -3.20
N ALA A 760 30.33 -1.88 -2.54
CA ALA A 760 29.04 -2.47 -2.25
C ALA A 760 28.06 -2.10 -3.36
N LEU A 761 27.77 -3.06 -4.23
CA LEU A 761 26.90 -2.88 -5.39
C LEU A 761 25.45 -3.19 -5.00
N VAL A 762 24.60 -2.18 -5.05
CA VAL A 762 23.17 -2.28 -4.80
C VAL A 762 22.43 -2.30 -6.14
N SER A 763 22.02 -3.48 -6.59
CA SER A 763 21.09 -3.60 -7.73
C SER A 763 19.68 -3.31 -7.23
N VAL A 764 19.04 -2.26 -7.76
CA VAL A 764 17.77 -1.69 -7.27
C VAL A 764 17.17 -0.71 -8.30
N GLY A 765 15.84 -0.63 -8.35
CA GLY A 765 15.13 0.19 -9.35
C GLY A 765 14.93 1.65 -8.95
N ALA A 766 15.09 2.58 -9.90
CA ALA A 766 14.71 3.99 -9.72
C ALA A 766 13.21 4.23 -9.50
N ASP A 767 12.40 3.24 -9.87
CA ASP A 767 10.95 3.23 -9.72
C ASP A 767 10.50 2.26 -8.58
N ASN A 768 11.44 1.82 -7.73
CA ASN A 768 11.22 0.89 -6.61
C ASN A 768 10.19 1.43 -5.59
N ARG A 769 9.32 0.55 -5.10
CA ARG A 769 8.27 0.85 -4.12
C ARG A 769 8.47 0.15 -2.76
N TYR A 770 9.36 -0.84 -2.68
CA TYR A 770 9.65 -1.60 -1.46
C TYR A 770 10.48 -0.78 -0.43
N GLY A 771 10.97 0.41 -0.83
CA GLY A 771 11.73 1.30 0.05
C GLY A 771 13.19 0.90 0.22
N HIS A 772 13.72 0.08 -0.70
CA HIS A 772 15.12 -0.34 -0.72
C HIS A 772 15.95 0.59 -1.64
N PRO A 773 17.25 0.78 -1.39
CA PRO A 773 17.98 0.33 -0.19
C PRO A 773 17.54 1.10 1.05
N ALA A 774 17.39 0.38 2.16
CA ALA A 774 17.03 0.96 3.45
C ALA A 774 18.12 1.95 3.91
N PRO A 775 17.77 3.14 4.45
CA PRO A 775 18.77 4.14 4.83
C PRO A 775 19.83 3.63 5.81
N TRP A 776 19.46 2.75 6.74
CA TRP A 776 20.38 2.19 7.72
C TRP A 776 21.39 1.20 7.09
N VAL A 777 21.00 0.46 6.05
CA VAL A 777 21.90 -0.46 5.32
C VAL A 777 22.98 0.33 4.59
N LEU A 778 22.62 1.45 3.97
CA LEU A 778 23.59 2.36 3.35
C LEU A 778 24.57 2.94 4.37
N THR A 779 24.10 3.28 5.57
CA THR A 779 24.97 3.72 6.67
C THR A 779 25.91 2.61 7.13
N ALA A 780 25.41 1.38 7.33
CA ALA A 780 26.25 0.24 7.73
C ALA A 780 27.33 -0.11 6.68
N ILE A 781 27.02 0.05 5.39
CA ILE A 781 27.97 -0.14 4.28
C ILE A 781 29.07 0.95 4.29
N ASP A 782 28.70 2.21 4.50
CA ASP A 782 29.63 3.35 4.59
C ASP A 782 30.50 3.26 5.86
N GLU A 783 29.92 2.84 6.99
CA GLU A 783 30.61 2.56 8.26
C GLU A 783 31.56 1.34 8.18
N ALA A 784 31.26 0.36 7.32
CA ALA A 784 32.17 -0.73 6.97
C ALA A 784 33.33 -0.30 6.04
N GLY A 785 33.39 0.98 5.63
CA GLY A 785 34.43 1.52 4.76
C GLY A 785 34.27 1.12 3.29
N SER A 786 33.11 0.63 2.89
CA SER A 786 32.79 0.24 1.51
C SER A 786 32.19 1.42 0.74
N LEU A 787 32.40 1.47 -0.59
CA LEU A 787 31.75 2.45 -1.45
C LEU A 787 30.36 1.94 -1.91
N PRO A 788 29.23 2.50 -1.42
CA PRO A 788 27.90 2.13 -1.91
C PRO A 788 27.65 2.70 -3.32
N VAL A 789 27.37 1.83 -4.28
CA VAL A 789 27.05 2.20 -5.67
C VAL A 789 25.74 1.54 -6.10
N ARG A 790 24.79 2.34 -6.60
CA ARG A 790 23.39 1.91 -6.76
C ARG A 790 22.89 2.10 -8.19
N THR A 791 22.26 1.09 -8.78
CA THR A 791 21.74 1.16 -10.17
C THR A 791 20.59 2.17 -10.32
N ASP A 792 19.84 2.49 -9.25
CA ASP A 792 18.77 3.50 -9.31
C ASP A 792 19.28 4.94 -9.54
N LEU A 793 20.48 5.25 -9.04
CA LEU A 793 21.15 6.55 -9.25
C LEU A 793 22.08 6.55 -10.46
N CYS A 794 22.59 5.39 -10.86
CA CYS A 794 23.66 5.25 -11.85
C CYS A 794 23.21 4.71 -13.21
N GLY A 795 22.05 4.04 -13.29
CA GLY A 795 21.74 3.15 -14.41
C GLY A 795 22.63 1.91 -14.36
N THR A 796 23.24 1.56 -15.50
CA THR A 796 24.21 0.45 -15.57
C THR A 796 25.52 0.85 -14.87
N VAL A 797 25.91 0.10 -13.84
CA VAL A 797 27.14 0.33 -13.06
C VAL A 797 28.25 -0.52 -13.65
N THR A 798 29.42 0.08 -13.94
CA THR A 798 30.62 -0.63 -14.36
C THR A 798 31.73 -0.43 -13.33
N VAL A 799 32.42 -1.51 -12.96
CA VAL A 799 33.67 -1.52 -12.21
C VAL A 799 34.78 -2.02 -13.13
N ARG A 800 35.90 -1.30 -13.21
CA ARG A 800 37.13 -1.71 -13.90
C ARG A 800 38.34 -1.61 -12.96
N ARG A 801 39.39 -2.37 -13.27
CA ARG A 801 40.66 -2.35 -12.52
C ARG A 801 41.64 -1.43 -13.23
N ALA A 802 42.23 -0.50 -12.50
CA ALA A 802 43.21 0.46 -12.99
C ALA A 802 44.63 0.08 -12.53
N ASP A 803 45.64 0.71 -13.15
CA ASP A 803 47.05 0.51 -12.81
C ASP A 803 47.30 0.70 -11.30
N GLY A 804 48.11 -0.17 -10.72
CA GLY A 804 48.31 -0.25 -9.27
C GLY A 804 47.19 -0.95 -8.49
N GLY A 805 46.22 -1.57 -9.16
CA GLY A 805 45.18 -2.41 -8.52
C GLY A 805 44.02 -1.62 -7.90
N ARG A 806 43.88 -0.33 -8.23
CA ARG A 806 42.72 0.49 -7.81
C ARG A 806 41.47 0.06 -8.58
N LEU A 807 40.33 -0.05 -7.90
CA LEU A 807 39.02 -0.17 -8.55
C LEU A 807 38.51 1.21 -8.96
N GLU A 808 37.99 1.32 -10.19
CA GLU A 808 37.33 2.54 -10.68
C GLU A 808 35.92 2.20 -11.15
N VAL A 809 34.94 2.95 -10.64
CA VAL A 809 33.51 2.72 -10.86
C VAL A 809 32.90 3.85 -11.71
N THR A 810 31.80 3.57 -12.43
CA THR A 810 31.01 4.57 -13.17
C THR A 810 30.74 5.82 -12.33
N ARG A 811 31.05 7.00 -12.88
CA ARG A 811 30.90 8.28 -12.18
C ARG A 811 29.45 8.77 -12.18
N CYS A 812 28.67 8.28 -11.23
CA CYS A 812 27.30 8.74 -11.01
C CYS A 812 27.29 10.18 -10.45
N VAL A 813 26.28 10.98 -10.82
CA VAL A 813 26.10 12.34 -10.27
C VAL A 813 25.04 12.27 -9.17
N PRO A 814 25.38 12.45 -7.88
CA PRO A 814 24.38 12.41 -6.81
C PRO A 814 23.40 13.55 -6.98
N HIS A 815 22.11 13.25 -7.12
CA HIS A 815 21.07 14.27 -6.97
C HIS A 815 21.07 14.70 -5.50
N ALA A 816 21.40 15.96 -5.24
CA ALA A 816 21.95 16.40 -3.95
C ALA A 816 21.11 15.94 -2.74
N GLN A 817 21.70 15.05 -1.94
CA GLN A 817 21.17 14.73 -0.62
C GLN A 817 21.09 16.04 0.18
N THR A 818 19.90 16.37 0.69
CA THR A 818 19.75 17.54 1.56
C THR A 818 20.40 17.20 2.89
N PRO A 819 21.43 17.95 3.36
CA PRO A 819 22.16 17.58 4.57
C PRO A 819 21.21 17.49 5.77
N ALA A 820 21.30 16.39 6.52
CA ALA A 820 20.57 16.25 7.77
C ALA A 820 20.97 17.39 8.71
N ARG A 821 19.98 18.15 9.19
CA ARG A 821 20.25 19.32 10.03
C ARG A 821 20.68 18.85 11.43
N ALA A 822 21.98 18.90 11.70
CA ALA A 822 22.53 18.55 13.01
C ALA A 822 21.82 19.34 14.14
N PRO A 823 21.32 18.66 15.20
CA PRO A 823 20.61 19.33 16.27
C PRO A 823 21.58 19.97 17.27
N GLY A 824 21.69 21.31 17.24
CA GLY A 824 22.25 22.08 18.35
C GLY A 824 23.40 23.02 18.01
N SER A 825 23.07 24.25 17.61
CA SER A 825 23.91 25.42 17.88
C SER A 825 23.02 26.68 18.04
N PRO A 826 23.30 27.60 18.98
CA PRO A 826 22.42 28.74 19.23
C PRO A 826 22.63 29.86 18.20
N THR A 827 21.55 30.41 17.66
CA THR A 827 21.61 31.65 16.87
C THR A 827 21.94 32.85 17.78
N PRO A 828 23.02 33.61 17.52
CA PRO A 828 23.24 34.90 18.17
C PRO A 828 22.18 35.92 17.71
N THR A 829 21.91 36.92 18.56
CA THR A 829 20.77 37.83 18.42
C THR A 829 20.98 38.95 17.40
N SER A 830 19.88 39.47 16.89
CA SER A 830 19.82 40.59 15.95
C SER A 830 20.46 41.87 16.49
N ARG A 831 21.24 42.57 15.67
CA ARG A 831 21.44 44.02 15.79
C ARG A 831 21.12 44.73 14.48
N THR A 832 20.44 45.87 14.63
CA THR A 832 20.01 46.77 13.57
C THR A 832 21.18 47.55 12.97
N SER A 833 21.14 47.81 11.66
CA SER A 833 21.83 48.94 11.06
C SER A 833 20.96 49.55 9.95
N THR A 834 20.99 50.87 9.82
CA THR A 834 20.10 51.65 8.93
C THR A 834 20.81 52.13 7.67
N ALA A 835 19.99 52.34 6.63
CA ALA A 835 20.33 52.79 5.29
C ALA A 835 21.44 53.84 5.13
N ALA A 836 22.20 53.71 4.03
CA ALA A 836 22.86 54.82 3.35
C ALA A 836 22.83 54.59 1.83
N ALA A 837 22.32 55.56 1.06
CA ALA A 837 22.36 55.57 -0.40
C ALA A 837 22.20 57.02 -0.93
N PRO A 838 23.14 57.55 -1.74
CA PRO A 838 23.02 58.90 -2.29
C PRO A 838 22.67 58.94 -3.79
N THR A 839 21.48 59.47 -4.08
CA THR A 839 21.19 60.51 -5.10
C THR A 839 21.67 60.38 -6.56
N ARG A 840 20.73 60.56 -7.51
CA ARG A 840 20.63 61.79 -8.34
C ARG A 840 19.28 61.91 -9.09
N ALA A 841 18.82 63.15 -9.23
CA ALA A 841 17.72 63.67 -10.10
C ALA A 841 18.31 64.91 -10.87
N PRO A 842 17.59 65.86 -11.54
CA PRO A 842 16.15 66.08 -11.84
C PRO A 842 15.88 65.92 -13.38
N GLU A 843 14.89 66.48 -14.09
CA GLU A 843 13.62 67.26 -13.88
C GLU A 843 12.59 66.66 -14.92
N ALA A 844 11.48 67.23 -15.45
CA ALA A 844 10.82 68.53 -15.35
C ALA A 844 9.30 68.46 -15.64
N ARG A 845 8.50 69.29 -14.92
CA ARG A 845 7.23 69.95 -15.36
C ARG A 845 6.08 69.07 -15.96
N ALA A 846 4.89 69.59 -16.28
CA ALA A 846 3.96 70.42 -15.49
C ALA A 846 2.52 70.33 -16.08
N SER A 847 1.50 70.41 -15.22
CA SER A 847 0.12 70.96 -15.42
C SER A 847 -0.66 70.81 -16.77
N GLY A 848 -1.96 70.44 -16.72
CA GLY A 848 -2.90 70.92 -17.77
C GLY A 848 -4.34 70.35 -17.94
N TRP A 849 -5.30 70.83 -17.15
CA TRP A 849 -6.68 71.23 -17.57
C TRP A 849 -7.62 70.40 -18.50
N ARG A 850 -8.64 69.78 -17.85
CA ARG A 850 -10.12 69.96 -18.04
C ARG A 850 -10.91 69.58 -19.35
N ARG A 851 -12.08 68.94 -19.07
CA ARG A 851 -13.38 68.92 -19.83
C ARG A 851 -13.36 68.08 -21.13
N ARG A 852 -14.49 67.57 -21.68
CA ARG A 852 -15.95 67.89 -21.53
C ARG A 852 -16.84 66.61 -21.55
N ARG A 853 -18.17 66.74 -21.41
CA ARG A 853 -19.20 65.65 -21.47
C ARG A 853 -19.96 65.63 -22.81
N ARG A 854 -20.56 64.48 -23.18
CA ARG A 854 -22.00 64.24 -23.50
C ARG A 854 -22.21 62.74 -23.83
N ASP A 855 -23.18 62.01 -23.27
CA ASP A 855 -24.67 62.00 -23.45
C ASP A 855 -25.08 61.23 -24.74
N GLY A 856 -25.91 60.17 -24.62
CA GLY A 856 -26.46 59.44 -25.79
C GLY A 856 -27.08 58.05 -25.50
N ARG A 857 -28.41 57.93 -25.62
CA ARG A 857 -29.29 56.74 -25.59
C ARG A 857 -30.57 57.14 -26.36
N PRO A 858 -31.51 56.24 -26.75
CA PRO A 858 -31.47 54.78 -26.93
C PRO A 858 -31.83 54.51 -28.43
N PRO A 859 -32.76 53.61 -28.89
CA PRO A 859 -33.55 52.57 -28.21
C PRO A 859 -32.73 51.41 -27.59
#